data_AF-A0A8T1NLC2-F1
#
_entry.id   AF-A0A8T1NLC2-F1
#
_cell.length_a   1.000
_cell.length_b   1.000
_cell.length_c   1.000
_cell.angle_alpha   90.00
_cell.angle_beta   90.00
_cell.angle_gamma   90.00
#
_symmetry.space_group_name_H-M   'P 1'
#
loop_
_entity.id
_entity.type
_entity.pdbx_description
1 polymer ?
#
loop_
_entity_poly.entity_id
_entity_poly.type
_entity_poly.pdbx_seq_one_letter_code
_entity_poly.pdbx_strand_id
1 'polypeptide(L)'
;MTDFLDLPVVTMHSSEELDRRLRDVEESISQNPGCVLSHTTRSRIHSEFASRFKDHHNSYQPKLQHLDRASNSASIAALLAPMSPCLALLYATALFQIAEHTASALEYKAVIKECLRGLMISIPREPVEDKKAMEIDIARLQLESLVEASADKILSLGDMNWPGKRSELEVLERKKQEILEGFSVKRQPRGALKNVIPTDVEMMARVRTYWENTTSHEKRMEFFNIGIQELEAHLDKNNLKTAKQVLKEAIELAKETKKWKFWLCCCCGARSSEDKSNLEHITNVHLGGLSEYERDLLPQGLPREFVQMVESGDWGPVDSRAASKIVRNLSSTSHIGNRVLCKDNKRIEILNKIRSCLQLFMAIDCFAPHHLTMLQTLTTKMLQKRFRTLIPKEHVLYQTLQSILLLDASELQEVFRWLTNLGSACALRCLSENSWKIVSAQERTDFCSSLLLERFLGRVIDVTAGDITERSTSAEEVDAGAFVRWLCKEGPAIEDHLKAWTNLKETAKSSGMELFQILRTELKRIQRLCREKSAMLLIDEAIKNVQRICGEEIEKRERNPGYVSQNLDDLLFCRKTEILGQESDSASDGNRAETSTICSILAEADTDEAITVVINKQRVNMALKFCKHDALILATNAAMRNTEQKLGIVSAFDYGSILVILLKSFLQARILEQVDTDAAESSCPNVNTGGNAPNP
;
A
#
# COMPACT_ATOMS: atom_id res chain seq x y z
N MET A 1 34.68 16.30 -5.04
CA MET A 1 35.91 15.64 -5.48
C MET A 1 36.18 16.11 -6.90
N THR A 2 36.72 17.32 -7.07
CA THR A 2 37.01 17.91 -8.39
C THR A 2 38.39 18.54 -8.47
N ASP A 3 39.31 18.16 -7.58
CA ASP A 3 40.72 18.51 -7.72
C ASP A 3 41.54 17.27 -7.34
N PHE A 4 42.70 17.09 -8.00
CA PHE A 4 43.59 15.92 -8.01
C PHE A 4 43.35 14.89 -9.13
N LEU A 5 43.44 15.38 -10.37
CA LEU A 5 43.95 14.63 -11.52
C LEU A 5 45.36 15.19 -11.83
N ASP A 6 46.39 14.79 -11.07
CA ASP A 6 47.78 15.17 -11.38
C ASP A 6 48.62 13.96 -11.78
N LEU A 7 48.48 13.60 -13.06
CA LEU A 7 49.47 12.94 -13.91
C LEU A 7 49.35 13.64 -15.27
N PRO A 8 50.47 14.15 -15.81
CA PRO A 8 50.57 15.49 -16.41
C PRO A 8 49.37 15.82 -17.29
N VAL A 9 48.41 16.53 -16.70
CA VAL A 9 47.33 17.18 -17.45
C VAL A 9 47.99 18.35 -18.15
N VAL A 10 48.32 18.17 -19.42
CA VAL A 10 48.37 19.34 -20.31
C VAL A 10 46.94 19.85 -20.35
N THR A 11 46.63 20.83 -19.51
CA THR A 11 45.36 21.57 -19.56
C THR A 11 45.28 22.17 -20.96
N MET A 12 44.40 21.62 -21.80
CA MET A 12 44.27 22.06 -23.19
C MET A 12 43.47 23.36 -23.21
N HIS A 13 44.18 24.48 -23.15
CA HIS A 13 43.62 25.80 -22.82
C HIS A 13 42.73 26.44 -23.92
N SER A 14 42.64 25.90 -25.15
CA SER A 14 41.77 26.44 -26.22
C SER A 14 40.95 25.35 -26.94
N SER A 15 39.80 25.72 -27.52
CA SER A 15 38.98 24.80 -28.33
C SER A 15 39.69 24.37 -29.61
N GLU A 16 40.43 25.30 -30.23
CA GLU A 16 41.17 25.07 -31.47
C GLU A 16 42.28 24.01 -31.33
N GLU A 17 42.94 23.96 -30.15
CA GLU A 17 43.96 22.95 -29.86
C GLU A 17 43.35 21.56 -29.63
N LEU A 18 42.12 21.49 -29.07
CA LEU A 18 41.38 20.23 -28.93
C LEU A 18 40.97 19.67 -30.31
N ASP A 19 40.45 20.53 -31.19
CA ASP A 19 40.05 20.16 -32.54
C ASP A 19 41.24 19.71 -33.39
N ARG A 20 42.39 20.38 -33.26
CA ARG A 20 43.63 19.99 -33.95
C ARG A 20 44.09 18.61 -33.51
N ARG A 21 44.16 18.35 -32.19
CA ARG A 21 44.56 17.04 -31.68
C ARG A 21 43.55 15.93 -31.99
N LEU A 22 42.25 16.24 -32.05
CA LEU A 22 41.26 15.24 -32.46
C LEU A 22 41.53 14.78 -33.90
N ARG A 23 41.82 15.71 -34.83
CA ARG A 23 42.18 15.36 -36.21
C ARG A 23 43.44 14.49 -36.29
N ASP A 24 44.50 14.88 -35.57
CA ASP A 24 45.75 14.12 -35.54
C ASP A 24 45.53 12.68 -35.01
N VAL A 25 44.70 12.53 -33.98
CA VAL A 25 44.35 11.23 -33.40
C VAL A 25 43.45 10.40 -34.33
N GLU A 26 42.51 11.01 -35.04
CA GLU A 26 41.64 10.32 -36.00
C GLU A 26 42.43 9.82 -37.23
N GLU A 27 43.39 10.60 -37.70
CA GLU A 27 44.33 10.19 -38.74
C GLU A 27 45.19 9.00 -38.25
N SER A 28 45.72 9.08 -37.03
CA SER A 28 46.47 8.00 -36.40
C SER A 28 45.66 6.70 -36.26
N ILE A 29 44.38 6.78 -35.87
CA ILE A 29 43.48 5.61 -35.77
C ILE A 29 43.18 5.04 -37.15
N SER A 30 43.02 5.91 -38.17
CA SER A 30 42.76 5.46 -39.55
C SER A 30 43.96 4.71 -40.13
N GLN A 31 45.18 5.13 -39.78
CA GLN A 31 46.42 4.47 -40.18
C GLN A 31 46.71 3.22 -39.34
N ASN A 32 46.34 3.21 -38.06
CA ASN A 32 46.54 2.09 -37.15
C ASN A 32 45.35 1.89 -36.18
N PRO A 33 44.32 1.13 -36.59
CA PRO A 33 43.12 0.91 -35.78
C PRO A 33 43.36 0.17 -34.46
N GLY A 34 44.48 -0.55 -34.33
CA GLY A 34 44.86 -1.31 -33.13
C GLY A 34 45.66 -0.50 -32.10
N CYS A 35 45.90 0.79 -32.32
CA CYS A 35 46.69 1.61 -31.41
C CYS A 35 45.90 1.96 -30.13
N VAL A 36 46.23 1.29 -29.01
CA VAL A 36 45.62 1.54 -27.70
C VAL A 36 45.75 3.01 -27.26
N LEU A 37 46.92 3.62 -27.49
CA LEU A 37 47.19 5.00 -27.10
C LEU A 37 46.34 6.00 -27.88
N SER A 38 46.11 5.75 -29.18
CA SER A 38 45.27 6.63 -29.99
C SER A 38 43.80 6.57 -29.56
N HIS A 39 43.27 5.37 -29.25
CA HIS A 39 41.91 5.23 -28.70
C HIS A 39 41.77 5.83 -27.28
N THR A 40 42.79 5.67 -26.44
CA THR A 40 42.86 6.29 -25.11
C THR A 40 42.83 7.82 -25.22
N THR A 41 43.62 8.38 -26.13
CA THR A 41 43.70 9.82 -26.36
C THR A 41 42.40 10.37 -26.93
N ARG A 42 41.79 9.65 -27.90
CA ARG A 42 40.48 10.00 -28.47
C ARG A 42 39.39 10.05 -27.40
N SER A 43 39.38 9.08 -26.50
CA SER A 43 38.43 9.04 -25.38
C SER A 43 38.54 10.29 -24.51
N ARG A 44 39.76 10.63 -24.07
CA ARG A 44 40.03 11.80 -23.22
C ARG A 44 39.65 13.12 -23.89
N ILE A 45 39.94 13.26 -25.19
CA ILE A 45 39.56 14.45 -25.97
C ILE A 45 38.04 14.61 -26.02
N HIS A 46 37.30 13.53 -26.28
CA HIS A 46 35.84 13.58 -26.30
C HIS A 46 35.23 13.84 -24.90
N SER A 47 35.78 13.28 -23.83
CA SER A 47 35.35 13.61 -22.46
C SER A 47 35.59 15.09 -22.12
N GLU A 48 36.70 15.66 -22.58
CA GLU A 48 37.01 17.09 -22.40
C GLU A 48 36.10 18.00 -23.26
N PHE A 49 35.71 17.57 -24.46
CA PHE A 49 34.64 18.28 -25.19
C PHE A 49 33.32 18.25 -24.44
N ALA A 50 32.95 17.10 -23.87
CA ALA A 50 31.71 16.95 -23.11
C ALA A 50 31.68 17.85 -21.84
N SER A 51 32.81 18.02 -21.16
CA SER A 51 32.93 18.84 -19.95
C SER A 51 32.67 20.33 -20.20
N ARG A 52 32.93 20.82 -21.42
CA ARG A 52 32.73 22.22 -21.84
C ARG A 52 31.27 22.60 -22.06
N PHE A 53 30.37 21.62 -22.18
CA PHE A 53 28.94 21.87 -22.30
C PHE A 53 28.31 22.10 -20.91
N LYS A 54 27.69 23.28 -20.74
CA LYS A 54 26.85 23.59 -19.57
C LYS A 54 25.62 22.68 -19.51
N ASP A 55 25.11 22.41 -18.32
CA ASP A 55 23.90 21.59 -18.11
C ASP A 55 22.60 22.38 -18.41
N HIS A 56 22.42 22.78 -19.66
CA HIS A 56 21.20 23.43 -20.18
C HIS A 56 20.54 22.57 -21.27
N HIS A 57 19.23 22.75 -21.49
CA HIS A 57 18.42 21.90 -22.36
C HIS A 57 18.89 21.86 -23.83
N ASN A 58 19.53 22.94 -24.33
CA ASN A 58 20.00 23.07 -25.72
C ASN A 58 21.43 22.52 -25.95
N SER A 59 22.17 22.18 -24.90
CA SER A 59 23.53 21.61 -24.97
C SER A 59 23.57 20.11 -24.64
N TYR A 60 22.42 19.50 -24.38
CA TYR A 60 22.27 18.11 -23.95
C TYR A 60 22.70 17.10 -25.02
N GLN A 61 22.21 17.27 -26.25
CA GLN A 61 22.43 16.31 -27.34
C GLN A 61 23.89 16.30 -27.84
N PRO A 62 24.57 17.45 -28.02
CA PRO A 62 26.00 17.46 -28.32
C PRO A 62 26.86 16.86 -27.21
N LYS A 63 26.58 17.16 -25.93
CA LYS A 63 27.31 16.60 -24.78
C LYS A 63 27.26 15.07 -24.77
N LEU A 64 26.06 14.51 -24.96
CA LEU A 64 25.87 13.05 -24.98
C LEU A 64 26.58 12.38 -26.17
N GLN A 65 26.60 13.01 -27.35
CA GLN A 65 27.35 12.49 -28.51
C GLN A 65 28.86 12.41 -28.24
N HIS A 66 29.42 13.42 -27.58
CA HIS A 66 30.83 13.38 -27.17
C HIS A 66 31.09 12.29 -26.13
N LEU A 67 30.22 12.14 -25.12
CA LEU A 67 30.35 11.05 -24.13
C LEU A 67 30.25 9.66 -24.77
N ASP A 68 29.35 9.45 -25.72
CA ASP A 68 29.21 8.17 -26.44
C ASP A 68 30.48 7.84 -27.24
N ARG A 69 31.05 8.82 -27.95
CA ARG A 69 32.34 8.66 -28.65
C ARG A 69 33.51 8.40 -27.68
N ALA A 70 33.47 9.03 -26.51
CA ALA A 70 34.47 8.81 -25.46
C ALA A 70 34.40 7.37 -24.89
N SER A 71 33.19 6.91 -24.58
CA SER A 71 32.89 5.56 -24.10
C SER A 71 33.27 4.48 -25.12
N ASN A 72 32.86 4.66 -26.38
CA ASN A 72 33.22 3.73 -27.46
C ASN A 72 34.74 3.62 -27.65
N SER A 73 35.46 4.74 -27.63
CA SER A 73 36.92 4.73 -27.76
C SER A 73 37.61 4.11 -26.54
N ALA A 74 37.12 4.38 -25.33
CA ALA A 74 37.63 3.76 -24.10
C ALA A 74 37.39 2.24 -24.07
N SER A 75 36.21 1.80 -24.52
CA SER A 75 35.86 0.39 -24.65
C SER A 75 36.81 -0.34 -25.61
N ILE A 76 37.09 0.26 -26.78
CA ILE A 76 38.07 -0.30 -27.74
C ILE A 76 39.47 -0.37 -27.13
N ALA A 77 39.92 0.66 -26.41
CA ALA A 77 41.22 0.63 -25.73
C ALA A 77 41.28 -0.49 -24.68
N ALA A 78 40.24 -0.64 -23.86
CA ALA A 78 40.14 -1.70 -22.85
C ALA A 78 40.06 -3.11 -23.47
N LEU A 79 39.46 -3.26 -24.66
CA LEU A 79 39.44 -4.53 -25.40
C LEU A 79 40.82 -4.89 -25.97
N LEU A 80 41.56 -3.90 -26.48
CA LEU A 80 42.90 -4.10 -27.04
C LEU A 80 43.96 -4.35 -25.95
N ALA A 81 43.74 -3.85 -24.73
CA ALA A 81 44.61 -4.06 -23.56
C ALA A 81 43.78 -4.41 -22.30
N PRO A 82 43.24 -5.65 -22.22
CA PRO A 82 42.29 -6.03 -21.17
C PRO A 82 42.90 -6.14 -19.77
N MET A 83 44.23 -6.23 -19.67
CA MET A 83 44.98 -6.36 -18.42
C MET A 83 45.38 -5.01 -17.80
N SER A 84 44.78 -3.89 -18.23
CA SER A 84 45.06 -2.57 -17.67
C SER A 84 43.92 -2.08 -16.75
N PRO A 85 44.15 -1.96 -15.43
CA PRO A 85 43.21 -1.32 -14.52
C PRO A 85 42.95 0.15 -14.86
N CYS A 86 43.94 0.88 -15.39
CA CYS A 86 43.74 2.28 -15.77
C CYS A 86 42.81 2.44 -16.98
N LEU A 87 42.84 1.52 -17.95
CA LEU A 87 41.90 1.53 -19.07
C LEU A 87 40.49 1.09 -18.64
N ALA A 88 40.39 0.15 -17.69
CA ALA A 88 39.11 -0.18 -17.05
C ALA A 88 38.51 1.05 -16.36
N LEU A 89 39.31 1.80 -15.62
CA LEU A 89 38.89 3.06 -15.00
C LEU A 89 38.45 4.10 -16.02
N LEU A 90 39.20 4.29 -17.11
CA LEU A 90 38.85 5.23 -18.17
C LEU A 90 37.47 4.89 -18.76
N TYR A 91 37.22 3.61 -19.05
CA TYR A 91 35.95 3.17 -19.60
C TYR A 91 34.81 3.28 -18.58
N ALA A 92 35.02 2.82 -17.34
CA ALA A 92 34.03 2.94 -16.27
C ALA A 92 33.65 4.40 -15.99
N THR A 93 34.61 5.33 -16.05
CA THR A 93 34.36 6.77 -15.86
C THR A 93 33.50 7.34 -16.99
N ALA A 94 33.77 6.96 -18.24
CA ALA A 94 32.95 7.39 -19.37
C ALA A 94 31.51 6.85 -19.27
N LEU A 95 31.36 5.57 -18.88
CA LEU A 95 30.05 4.97 -18.61
C LEU A 95 29.32 5.67 -17.46
N PHE A 96 30.04 6.06 -16.40
CA PHE A 96 29.45 6.75 -15.26
C PHE A 96 28.91 8.13 -15.66
N GLN A 97 29.66 8.88 -16.46
CA GLN A 97 29.22 10.17 -16.98
C GLN A 97 27.97 10.03 -17.86
N ILE A 98 27.88 8.99 -18.70
CA ILE A 98 26.66 8.69 -19.46
C ILE A 98 25.50 8.37 -18.50
N ALA A 99 25.73 7.51 -17.50
CA ALA A 99 24.73 7.12 -16.52
C ALA A 99 24.21 8.29 -15.66
N GLU A 100 25.04 9.30 -15.41
CA GLU A 100 24.63 10.55 -14.75
C GLU A 100 23.64 11.36 -15.59
N HIS A 101 23.73 11.29 -16.92
CA HIS A 101 22.83 12.01 -17.82
C HIS A 101 21.53 11.25 -18.10
N THR A 102 21.58 9.93 -18.23
CA THR A 102 20.40 9.10 -18.52
C THR A 102 19.58 8.76 -17.28
N ALA A 103 20.19 8.83 -16.09
CA ALA A 103 19.59 8.47 -14.81
C ALA A 103 18.99 7.04 -14.79
N SER A 104 19.66 6.10 -15.47
CA SER A 104 19.25 4.69 -15.58
C SER A 104 20.12 3.77 -14.73
N ALA A 105 19.54 2.99 -13.81
CA ALA A 105 20.35 2.05 -13.03
C ALA A 105 20.88 0.86 -13.84
N LEU A 106 20.31 0.56 -15.02
CA LEU A 106 20.92 -0.40 -15.95
C LEU A 106 22.32 0.07 -16.37
N GLU A 107 22.49 1.37 -16.57
CA GLU A 107 23.76 1.96 -16.98
C GLU A 107 24.74 2.03 -15.81
N TYR A 108 24.29 2.38 -14.60
CA TYR A 108 25.14 2.25 -13.40
C TYR A 108 25.56 0.80 -13.10
N LYS A 109 24.72 -0.21 -13.42
CA LYS A 109 25.13 -1.62 -13.35
C LYS A 109 26.25 -1.95 -14.33
N ALA A 110 26.24 -1.35 -15.52
CA ALA A 110 27.33 -1.49 -16.49
C ALA A 110 28.63 -0.84 -15.99
N VAL A 111 28.55 0.31 -15.30
CA VAL A 111 29.70 0.92 -14.62
C VAL A 111 30.28 -0.03 -13.57
N ILE A 112 29.44 -0.55 -12.66
CA ILE A 112 29.89 -1.48 -11.61
C ILE A 112 30.56 -2.70 -12.24
N LYS A 113 29.96 -3.26 -13.31
CA LYS A 113 30.52 -4.42 -14.00
C LYS A 113 31.93 -4.14 -14.53
N GLU A 114 32.14 -2.99 -15.16
CA GLU A 114 33.46 -2.63 -15.70
C GLU A 114 34.46 -2.31 -14.58
N CYS A 115 34.03 -1.65 -13.51
CA CYS A 115 34.91 -1.43 -12.36
C CYS A 115 35.38 -2.73 -11.72
N LEU A 116 34.46 -3.68 -11.51
CA LEU A 116 34.79 -5.00 -10.98
C LEU A 116 35.75 -5.74 -11.91
N ARG A 117 35.54 -5.68 -13.24
CA ARG A 117 36.48 -6.23 -14.23
C ARG A 117 37.90 -5.69 -14.05
N GLY A 118 38.04 -4.37 -13.83
CA GLY A 118 39.33 -3.73 -13.58
C GLY A 118 39.98 -4.14 -12.27
N LEU A 119 39.19 -4.31 -11.21
CA LEU A 119 39.65 -4.73 -9.89
C LEU A 119 40.13 -6.19 -9.87
N MET A 120 39.49 -7.07 -10.65
CA MET A 120 39.84 -8.50 -10.77
C MET A 120 41.16 -8.79 -11.53
N ILE A 121 41.84 -7.78 -12.08
CA ILE A 121 43.11 -7.99 -12.79
C ILE A 121 44.22 -8.23 -11.76
N SER A 122 44.70 -9.46 -11.59
CA SER A 122 45.74 -9.78 -10.61
C SER A 122 47.14 -9.31 -11.01
N ILE A 123 47.47 -9.35 -12.31
CA ILE A 123 48.77 -8.92 -12.85
C ILE A 123 48.55 -7.79 -13.86
N PRO A 124 48.64 -6.51 -13.43
CA PRO A 124 48.37 -5.38 -14.30
C PRO A 124 49.45 -5.25 -15.39
N ARG A 125 49.02 -5.02 -16.63
CA ARG A 125 49.86 -4.69 -17.78
C ARG A 125 49.36 -3.42 -18.43
N GLU A 126 50.10 -2.34 -18.25
CA GLU A 126 49.75 -1.04 -18.80
C GLU A 126 50.33 -0.86 -20.21
N PRO A 127 49.64 -0.18 -21.14
CA PRO A 127 50.14 0.07 -22.49
C PRO A 127 51.35 1.01 -22.55
N VAL A 128 51.67 1.67 -21.44
CA VAL A 128 52.81 2.57 -21.29
C VAL A 128 53.72 1.98 -20.21
N GLU A 129 54.95 1.65 -20.58
CA GLU A 129 55.91 0.91 -19.73
C GLU A 129 56.35 1.68 -18.47
N ASP A 130 56.17 3.01 -18.43
CA ASP A 130 56.62 3.90 -17.35
C ASP A 130 55.56 4.22 -16.27
N LYS A 131 54.37 3.60 -16.32
CA LYS A 131 53.38 3.84 -15.26
C LYS A 131 53.85 3.24 -13.94
N LYS A 132 53.97 4.09 -12.93
CA LYS A 132 54.40 3.68 -11.58
C LYS A 132 53.31 2.83 -10.92
N ALA A 133 53.71 1.86 -10.10
CA ALA A 133 52.77 1.04 -9.30
C ALA A 133 51.72 1.88 -8.56
N MET A 134 52.13 3.04 -8.05
CA MET A 134 51.24 4.02 -7.41
C MET A 134 50.06 4.48 -8.28
N GLU A 135 50.21 4.60 -9.61
CA GLU A 135 49.12 5.02 -10.51
C GLU A 135 48.08 3.90 -10.71
N ILE A 136 48.54 2.64 -10.67
CA ILE A 136 47.68 1.47 -10.73
C ILE A 136 46.87 1.37 -9.43
N ASP A 137 47.50 1.61 -8.28
CA ASP A 137 46.82 1.61 -6.97
C ASP A 137 45.79 2.74 -6.87
N ILE A 138 46.13 3.94 -7.35
CA ILE A 138 45.17 5.06 -7.46
C ILE A 138 43.99 4.67 -8.35
N ALA A 139 44.25 4.02 -9.49
CA ALA A 139 43.19 3.60 -10.38
C ALA A 139 42.25 2.59 -9.71
N ARG A 140 42.78 1.64 -8.91
CA ARG A 140 41.96 0.68 -8.14
C ARG A 140 41.10 1.36 -7.09
N LEU A 141 41.66 2.28 -6.31
CA LEU A 141 40.90 3.05 -5.32
C LEU A 141 39.77 3.85 -5.98
N GLN A 142 40.02 4.41 -7.18
CA GLN A 142 39.00 5.12 -7.94
C GLN A 142 37.93 4.19 -8.51
N LEU A 143 38.30 2.96 -8.92
CA LEU A 143 37.35 1.93 -9.33
C LEU A 143 36.43 1.51 -8.18
N GLU A 144 36.98 1.29 -6.98
CA GLU A 144 36.21 1.00 -5.75
C GLU A 144 35.25 2.15 -5.43
N SER A 145 35.76 3.38 -5.45
CA SER A 145 34.95 4.59 -5.25
C SER A 145 33.82 4.71 -6.27
N LEU A 146 34.07 4.37 -7.54
CA LEU A 146 33.04 4.34 -8.59
C LEU A 146 32.01 3.22 -8.40
N VAL A 147 32.40 2.05 -7.87
CA VAL A 147 31.46 0.99 -7.50
C VAL A 147 30.51 1.49 -6.42
N GLU A 148 31.04 2.09 -5.35
CA GLU A 148 30.23 2.66 -4.28
C GLU A 148 29.31 3.78 -4.78
N ALA A 149 29.86 4.74 -5.53
CA ALA A 149 29.09 5.84 -6.09
C ALA A 149 27.98 5.36 -7.05
N SER A 150 28.26 4.34 -7.85
CA SER A 150 27.28 3.76 -8.77
C SER A 150 26.21 2.95 -8.03
N ALA A 151 26.59 2.18 -7.01
CA ALA A 151 25.64 1.47 -6.16
C ALA A 151 24.73 2.45 -5.41
N ASP A 152 25.29 3.56 -4.94
CA ASP A 152 24.56 4.66 -4.33
C ASP A 152 23.59 5.32 -5.30
N LYS A 153 24.01 5.52 -6.55
CA LYS A 153 23.14 6.04 -7.59
C LYS A 153 22.01 5.08 -7.92
N ILE A 154 22.25 3.78 -8.02
CA ILE A 154 21.19 2.76 -8.21
C ILE A 154 20.18 2.81 -7.07
N LEU A 155 20.65 2.94 -5.83
CA LEU A 155 19.80 3.10 -4.65
C LEU A 155 18.97 4.39 -4.70
N SER A 156 19.58 5.52 -5.08
CA SER A 156 18.92 6.83 -5.17
C SER A 156 17.94 6.96 -6.34
N LEU A 157 18.26 6.35 -7.48
CA LEU A 157 17.41 6.33 -8.65
C LEU A 157 16.18 5.48 -8.40
N GLY A 158 16.27 4.57 -7.42
CA GLY A 158 15.23 3.62 -7.10
C GLY A 158 14.76 3.02 -8.41
N ASP A 159 15.66 2.32 -9.14
CA ASP A 159 15.30 1.54 -10.34
C ASP A 159 14.44 0.35 -9.92
N MET A 160 13.26 0.80 -9.51
CA MET A 160 11.99 0.21 -9.28
C MET A 160 11.24 0.32 -10.62
N ASN A 161 11.92 0.21 -11.76
CA ASN A 161 11.25 -0.18 -12.99
C ASN A 161 10.82 -1.63 -12.77
N TRP A 162 9.80 -1.80 -11.92
CA TRP A 162 9.25 -3.05 -11.46
C TRP A 162 8.46 -3.64 -12.61
N PRO A 163 9.05 -4.50 -13.45
CA PRO A 163 8.33 -5.00 -14.59
C PRO A 163 7.29 -5.99 -14.03
N GLY A 164 6.03 -5.82 -14.41
CA GLY A 164 5.10 -6.96 -14.49
C GLY A 164 4.15 -7.28 -13.32
N LYS A 165 3.92 -6.41 -12.31
CA LYS A 165 2.84 -6.67 -11.30
C LYS A 165 1.88 -5.48 -11.04
N ARG A 166 2.15 -4.30 -11.61
CA ARG A 166 1.31 -3.09 -11.50
C ARG A 166 -0.10 -3.32 -12.08
N SER A 167 -0.22 -4.10 -13.16
CA SER A 167 -1.50 -4.33 -13.85
C SER A 167 -2.47 -5.24 -13.08
N GLU A 168 -2.00 -6.29 -12.42
CA GLU A 168 -2.91 -7.29 -11.81
C GLU A 168 -3.72 -6.72 -10.65
N LEU A 169 -3.07 -5.97 -9.73
CA LEU A 169 -3.76 -5.45 -8.54
C LEU A 169 -4.74 -4.33 -8.92
N GLU A 170 -4.33 -3.44 -9.82
CA GLU A 170 -5.18 -2.35 -10.32
C GLU A 170 -6.40 -2.89 -11.09
N VAL A 171 -6.24 -3.97 -11.86
CA VAL A 171 -7.35 -4.63 -12.56
C VAL A 171 -8.35 -5.24 -11.59
N LEU A 172 -7.86 -5.97 -10.57
CA LEU A 172 -8.73 -6.52 -9.54
C LEU A 172 -9.46 -5.41 -8.78
N GLU A 173 -8.76 -4.34 -8.40
CA GLU A 173 -9.33 -3.24 -7.63
C GLU A 173 -10.40 -2.47 -8.44
N ARG A 174 -10.17 -2.26 -9.74
CA ARG A 174 -11.20 -1.71 -10.65
C ARG A 174 -12.42 -2.64 -10.76
N LYS A 175 -12.19 -3.94 -10.93
CA LYS A 175 -13.28 -4.93 -11.00
C LYS A 175 -14.11 -4.94 -9.71
N LYS A 176 -13.48 -4.85 -8.53
CA LYS A 176 -14.20 -4.73 -7.25
C LYS A 176 -15.13 -3.51 -7.24
N GLN A 177 -14.68 -2.39 -7.79
CA GLN A 177 -15.47 -1.17 -7.87
C GLN A 177 -16.66 -1.32 -8.81
N GLU A 178 -16.46 -1.89 -10.01
CA GLU A 178 -17.52 -2.19 -10.97
C GLU A 178 -18.60 -3.11 -10.37
N ILE A 179 -18.19 -4.14 -9.63
CA ILE A 179 -19.12 -5.04 -8.92
C ILE A 179 -19.96 -4.27 -7.89
N LEU A 180 -19.33 -3.42 -7.09
CA LEU A 180 -20.01 -2.68 -6.03
C LEU A 180 -20.94 -1.59 -6.58
N GLU A 181 -20.55 -0.90 -7.64
CA GLU A 181 -21.38 0.08 -8.34
C GLU A 181 -22.59 -0.61 -8.99
N GLY A 182 -22.36 -1.73 -9.69
CA GLY A 182 -23.43 -2.56 -10.25
C GLY A 182 -24.39 -3.10 -9.20
N PHE A 183 -23.88 -3.50 -8.03
CA PHE A 183 -24.70 -3.92 -6.89
C PHE A 183 -25.51 -2.76 -6.31
N SER A 184 -24.92 -1.58 -6.15
CA SER A 184 -25.57 -0.39 -5.58
C SER A 184 -26.75 0.09 -6.42
N VAL A 185 -26.58 0.11 -7.76
CA VAL A 185 -27.67 0.44 -8.71
C VAL A 185 -28.83 -0.54 -8.59
N LYS A 186 -28.54 -1.84 -8.46
CA LYS A 186 -29.56 -2.88 -8.31
C LYS A 186 -30.21 -2.89 -6.92
N ARG A 187 -29.48 -2.48 -5.88
CA ARG A 187 -29.96 -2.38 -4.49
C ARG A 187 -30.90 -1.18 -4.27
N GLN A 188 -30.80 -0.11 -5.07
CA GLN A 188 -31.69 1.05 -4.99
C GLN A 188 -32.64 1.17 -6.19
N PRO A 189 -33.81 0.48 -6.18
CA PRO A 189 -34.88 0.74 -7.15
C PRO A 189 -35.70 2.01 -6.81
N ARG A 190 -35.28 2.86 -5.85
CA ARG A 190 -36.04 4.07 -5.44
C ARG A 190 -36.26 5.06 -6.59
N GLY A 191 -35.42 5.03 -7.64
CA GLY A 191 -35.63 5.82 -8.86
C GLY A 191 -36.65 5.22 -9.84
N ALA A 192 -36.85 3.89 -9.81
CA ALA A 192 -37.84 3.20 -10.63
C ALA A 192 -39.23 3.15 -9.97
N LEU A 193 -39.25 3.13 -8.64
CA LEU A 193 -40.44 3.18 -7.81
C LEU A 193 -40.73 4.65 -7.46
N LYS A 194 -41.24 5.42 -8.45
CA LYS A 194 -41.63 6.83 -8.24
C LYS A 194 -42.56 6.90 -7.03
N ASN A 195 -42.25 7.79 -6.08
CA ASN A 195 -43.19 8.18 -5.04
C ASN A 195 -44.42 8.77 -5.74
N VAL A 196 -45.55 8.08 -5.66
CA VAL A 196 -46.83 8.63 -6.10
C VAL A 196 -47.23 9.68 -5.06
N ILE A 197 -47.66 10.85 -5.54
CA ILE A 197 -48.23 11.90 -4.69
C ILE A 197 -49.51 11.32 -4.07
N PRO A 198 -49.79 11.50 -2.76
CA PRO A 198 -50.95 10.89 -2.12
C PRO A 198 -52.21 11.18 -2.93
N THR A 199 -52.85 10.13 -3.44
CA THR A 199 -53.99 10.30 -4.35
C THR A 199 -55.26 10.67 -3.56
N ASP A 200 -55.29 10.38 -2.26
CA ASP A 200 -56.44 10.62 -1.39
C ASP A 200 -56.12 11.64 -0.27
N VAL A 201 -56.13 12.91 -0.65
CA VAL A 201 -55.94 14.06 0.25
C VAL A 201 -57.01 14.10 1.35
N GLU A 202 -58.21 13.59 1.05
CA GLU A 202 -59.35 13.57 1.96
C GLU A 202 -59.21 12.49 3.04
N MET A 203 -58.81 11.28 2.66
CA MET A 203 -58.42 10.22 3.61
C MET A 203 -57.31 10.70 4.55
N MET A 204 -56.27 11.35 4.02
CA MET A 204 -55.19 11.92 4.86
C MET A 204 -55.70 12.94 5.86
N ALA A 205 -56.65 13.80 5.47
CA ALA A 205 -57.24 14.79 6.36
C ALA A 205 -58.10 14.12 7.45
N ARG A 206 -58.88 13.09 7.12
CA ARG A 206 -59.67 12.30 8.07
C ARG A 206 -58.78 11.59 9.10
N VAL A 207 -57.75 10.89 8.64
CA VAL A 207 -56.78 10.20 9.51
C VAL A 207 -56.05 11.19 10.41
N ARG A 208 -55.65 12.36 9.89
CA ARG A 208 -55.03 13.41 10.70
C ARG A 208 -55.96 13.91 11.79
N THR A 209 -57.20 14.21 11.44
CA THR A 209 -58.20 14.75 12.37
C THR A 209 -58.48 13.76 13.50
N TYR A 210 -58.64 12.48 13.18
CA TYR A 210 -58.78 11.41 14.16
C TYR A 210 -57.55 11.26 15.07
N TRP A 211 -56.36 11.25 14.47
CA TRP A 211 -55.11 11.07 15.20
C TRP A 211 -54.83 12.24 16.17
N GLU A 212 -55.09 13.47 15.75
CA GLU A 212 -54.87 14.69 16.54
C GLU A 212 -55.94 14.89 17.61
N ASN A 213 -57.22 14.63 17.32
CA ASN A 213 -58.32 15.03 18.21
C ASN A 213 -58.93 13.88 19.05
N THR A 214 -58.86 12.63 18.59
CA THR A 214 -59.59 11.51 19.20
C THR A 214 -58.67 10.51 19.93
N THR A 215 -57.36 10.55 19.64
CA THR A 215 -56.41 9.53 20.08
C THR A 215 -55.60 10.00 21.30
N SER A 216 -55.92 9.50 22.50
CA SER A 216 -55.12 9.75 23.72
C SER A 216 -53.73 9.11 23.60
N HIS A 217 -52.78 9.53 24.45
CA HIS A 217 -51.44 8.93 24.49
C HIS A 217 -51.47 7.41 24.67
N GLU A 218 -52.32 6.91 25.57
CA GLU A 218 -52.52 5.47 25.81
C GLU A 218 -53.03 4.74 24.56
N LYS A 219 -54.04 5.31 23.88
CA LYS A 219 -54.56 4.76 22.62
C LYS A 219 -53.51 4.75 21.51
N ARG A 220 -52.67 5.78 21.42
CA ARG A 220 -51.53 5.83 20.48
C ARG A 220 -50.51 4.73 20.80
N MET A 221 -50.22 4.49 22.08
CA MET A 221 -49.31 3.42 22.50
C MET A 221 -49.85 2.04 22.16
N GLU A 222 -51.15 1.81 22.36
CA GLU A 222 -51.83 0.57 21.99
C GLU A 222 -51.90 0.37 20.46
N PHE A 223 -52.04 1.44 19.68
CA PHE A 223 -52.04 1.37 18.22
C PHE A 223 -50.74 0.80 17.62
N PHE A 224 -49.60 1.19 18.18
CA PHE A 224 -48.29 0.67 17.78
C PHE A 224 -47.99 -0.73 18.32
N ASN A 225 -48.87 -1.25 19.15
CA ASN A 225 -48.74 -2.58 19.72
C ASN A 225 -49.33 -3.62 18.75
N ILE A 226 -48.46 -4.20 17.91
CA ILE A 226 -48.86 -5.12 16.85
C ILE A 226 -48.60 -6.57 17.31
N GLY A 227 -49.65 -7.38 17.39
CA GLY A 227 -49.52 -8.81 17.65
C GLY A 227 -49.02 -9.59 16.43
N ILE A 228 -48.16 -10.59 16.64
CA ILE A 228 -47.67 -11.46 15.55
C ILE A 228 -48.85 -12.15 14.84
N GLN A 229 -49.81 -12.67 15.60
CA GLN A 229 -50.98 -13.38 15.06
C GLN A 229 -51.91 -12.45 14.26
N GLU A 230 -52.09 -11.20 14.72
CA GLU A 230 -52.88 -10.18 14.02
C GLU A 230 -52.25 -9.83 12.67
N LEU A 231 -50.93 -9.64 12.67
CA LEU A 231 -50.18 -9.37 11.45
C LEU A 231 -50.25 -10.55 10.48
N GLU A 232 -50.12 -11.78 10.96
CA GLU A 232 -50.29 -12.98 10.13
C GLU A 232 -51.69 -13.08 9.53
N ALA A 233 -52.74 -12.80 10.31
CA ALA A 233 -54.12 -12.81 9.84
C ALA A 233 -54.38 -11.73 8.79
N HIS A 234 -53.79 -10.53 8.95
CA HIS A 234 -53.84 -9.48 7.93
C HIS A 234 -53.19 -9.91 6.62
N LEU A 235 -52.02 -10.56 6.70
CA LEU A 235 -51.33 -11.07 5.51
C LEU A 235 -52.14 -12.18 4.81
N ASP A 236 -52.80 -13.07 5.57
CA ASP A 236 -53.68 -14.10 5.00
C ASP A 236 -54.92 -13.48 4.32
N LYS A 237 -55.57 -12.51 4.97
CA LYS A 237 -56.75 -11.79 4.44
C LYS A 237 -56.44 -11.12 3.09
N ASN A 238 -55.22 -10.64 2.91
CA ASN A 238 -54.76 -9.98 1.68
C ASN A 238 -54.05 -10.93 0.70
N ASN A 239 -54.09 -12.26 0.91
CA ASN A 239 -53.44 -13.27 0.08
C ASN A 239 -51.90 -13.13 -0.06
N LEU A 240 -51.24 -12.50 0.91
CA LEU A 240 -49.80 -12.20 0.88
C LEU A 240 -48.94 -13.35 1.44
N LYS A 241 -49.06 -14.55 0.85
CA LYS A 241 -48.38 -15.77 1.33
C LYS A 241 -46.86 -15.62 1.44
N THR A 242 -46.22 -15.00 0.45
CA THR A 242 -44.77 -14.77 0.43
C THR A 242 -44.33 -13.79 1.52
N ALA A 243 -45.12 -12.74 1.78
CA ALA A 243 -44.86 -11.80 2.88
C ALA A 243 -44.88 -12.52 4.23
N LYS A 244 -45.86 -13.40 4.43
CA LYS A 244 -46.00 -14.18 5.66
C LYS A 244 -44.81 -15.12 5.88
N GLN A 245 -44.28 -15.73 4.82
CA GLN A 245 -43.07 -16.54 4.91
C GLN A 245 -41.84 -15.70 5.32
N VAL A 246 -41.66 -14.53 4.71
CA VAL A 246 -40.57 -13.60 5.07
C VAL A 246 -40.70 -13.11 6.51
N LEU A 247 -41.91 -12.80 6.97
CA LEU A 247 -42.20 -12.44 8.36
C LEU A 247 -41.77 -13.56 9.32
N LYS A 248 -42.12 -14.82 9.03
CA LYS A 248 -41.72 -15.97 9.85
C LYS A 248 -40.21 -16.13 9.92
N GLU A 249 -39.51 -16.05 8.78
CA GLU A 249 -38.04 -16.11 8.77
C GLU A 249 -37.40 -14.99 9.59
N ALA A 250 -37.95 -13.78 9.52
CA ALA A 250 -37.47 -12.63 10.27
C ALA A 250 -37.69 -12.80 11.78
N ILE A 251 -38.86 -13.32 12.17
CA ILE A 251 -39.19 -13.60 13.59
C ILE A 251 -38.24 -14.65 14.16
N GLU A 252 -37.99 -15.75 13.44
CA GLU A 252 -37.05 -16.78 13.90
C GLU A 252 -35.64 -16.20 14.06
N LEU A 253 -35.17 -15.38 13.10
CA LEU A 253 -33.90 -14.67 13.24
C LEU A 253 -33.87 -13.75 14.47
N ALA A 254 -34.94 -13.00 14.70
CA ALA A 254 -35.02 -12.04 15.81
C ALA A 254 -35.04 -12.73 17.16
N LYS A 255 -35.69 -13.90 17.29
CA LYS A 255 -35.63 -14.74 18.50
C LYS A 255 -34.21 -15.22 18.80
N GLU A 256 -33.47 -15.63 17.77
CA GLU A 256 -32.09 -16.12 17.93
C GLU A 256 -31.09 -15.00 18.21
N THR A 257 -31.19 -13.88 17.49
CA THR A 257 -30.10 -12.87 17.42
C THR A 257 -30.45 -11.53 18.05
N LYS A 258 -31.73 -11.30 18.38
CA LYS A 258 -32.26 -10.01 18.85
C LYS A 258 -31.98 -8.86 17.87
N LYS A 259 -31.83 -9.17 16.58
CA LYS A 259 -31.52 -8.22 15.50
C LYS A 259 -32.31 -8.60 14.24
N TRP A 260 -32.61 -7.60 13.40
CA TRP A 260 -33.19 -7.81 12.07
C TRP A 260 -32.14 -7.98 10.96
N LYS A 261 -30.90 -7.60 11.26
CA LYS A 261 -29.76 -7.62 10.36
C LYS A 261 -28.98 -8.92 10.45
N PHE A 262 -28.57 -9.45 9.30
CA PHE A 262 -27.79 -10.68 9.17
C PHE A 262 -26.92 -10.66 7.92
N TRP A 263 -26.02 -11.63 7.82
CA TRP A 263 -25.13 -11.83 6.68
C TRP A 263 -25.33 -13.22 6.08
N LEU A 264 -25.32 -13.31 4.74
CA LEU A 264 -25.35 -14.58 4.02
C LEU A 264 -24.02 -14.87 3.33
N CYS A 265 -23.55 -16.11 3.49
CA CYS A 265 -22.42 -16.62 2.74
C CYS A 265 -22.80 -16.76 1.25
N CYS A 266 -22.03 -16.16 0.36
CA CYS A 266 -22.26 -16.25 -1.09
C CYS A 266 -22.04 -17.67 -1.65
N CYS A 267 -21.25 -18.51 -0.97
CA CYS A 267 -20.87 -19.85 -1.43
C CYS A 267 -21.95 -20.90 -1.12
N CYS A 268 -22.46 -20.92 0.10
CA CYS A 268 -23.40 -21.97 0.56
C CYS A 268 -24.74 -21.43 1.09
N GLY A 269 -24.91 -20.11 1.22
CA GLY A 269 -26.12 -19.50 1.78
C GLY A 269 -26.23 -19.60 3.30
N ALA A 270 -25.21 -20.08 4.00
CA ALA A 270 -25.18 -20.09 5.47
C ALA A 270 -25.38 -18.68 6.03
N ARG A 271 -26.15 -18.59 7.12
CA ARG A 271 -26.53 -17.33 7.76
C ARG A 271 -25.65 -17.06 8.98
N SER A 272 -25.24 -15.81 9.15
CA SER A 272 -24.49 -15.32 10.31
C SER A 272 -25.13 -14.04 10.87
N SER A 273 -25.03 -13.83 12.18
CA SER A 273 -25.57 -12.65 12.86
C SER A 273 -24.64 -11.43 12.79
N GLU A 274 -23.37 -11.63 12.42
CA GLU A 274 -22.34 -10.59 12.37
C GLU A 274 -21.49 -10.75 11.11
N ASP A 275 -20.95 -9.63 10.62
CA ASP A 275 -20.07 -9.61 9.45
C ASP A 275 -18.81 -10.45 9.68
N LYS A 276 -18.20 -10.32 10.86
CA LYS A 276 -16.97 -11.02 11.23
C LYS A 276 -17.17 -12.55 11.23
N SER A 277 -18.27 -13.04 11.77
CA SER A 277 -18.56 -14.49 11.79
C SER A 277 -18.85 -15.03 10.39
N ASN A 278 -19.50 -14.25 9.52
CA ASN A 278 -19.66 -14.61 8.11
C ASN A 278 -18.31 -14.71 7.39
N LEU A 279 -17.41 -13.76 7.62
CA LEU A 279 -16.08 -13.77 7.01
C LEU A 279 -15.22 -14.93 7.54
N GLU A 280 -15.30 -15.23 8.84
CA GLU A 280 -14.65 -16.40 9.45
C GLU A 280 -15.18 -17.70 8.85
N HIS A 281 -16.50 -17.82 8.64
CA HIS A 281 -17.10 -18.96 7.93
C HIS A 281 -16.55 -19.09 6.50
N ILE A 282 -16.51 -18.01 5.73
CA ILE A 282 -15.98 -18.01 4.36
C ILE A 282 -14.51 -18.45 4.34
N THR A 283 -13.73 -17.89 5.26
CA THR A 283 -12.30 -18.19 5.40
C THR A 283 -12.06 -19.65 5.77
N ASN A 284 -12.77 -20.17 6.77
CA ASN A 284 -12.50 -21.50 7.33
C ASN A 284 -13.12 -22.65 6.53
N VAL A 285 -14.28 -22.44 5.91
CA VAL A 285 -15.03 -23.51 5.22
C VAL A 285 -14.73 -23.54 3.72
N HIS A 286 -14.56 -22.38 3.07
CA HIS A 286 -14.50 -22.30 1.60
C HIS A 286 -13.12 -21.94 1.05
N LEU A 287 -12.32 -21.20 1.80
CA LEU A 287 -11.08 -20.61 1.28
C LEU A 287 -9.80 -21.26 1.81
N GLY A 288 -9.72 -21.51 3.12
CA GLY A 288 -8.48 -21.74 3.84
C GLY A 288 -7.76 -20.41 4.09
N GLY A 289 -7.49 -20.05 5.34
CA GLY A 289 -6.74 -18.84 5.67
C GLY A 289 -5.23 -18.99 5.39
N LEU A 290 -4.46 -17.95 5.76
CA LEU A 290 -3.00 -18.07 5.84
C LEU A 290 -2.60 -19.03 6.96
N SER A 291 -1.60 -19.87 6.70
CA SER A 291 -0.94 -20.66 7.73
C SER A 291 -0.24 -19.75 8.75
N GLU A 292 0.07 -20.29 9.95
CA GLU A 292 0.82 -19.54 10.97
C GLU A 292 2.18 -19.08 10.44
N TYR A 293 2.90 -19.97 9.76
CA TYR A 293 4.16 -19.65 9.08
C TYR A 293 4.02 -18.51 8.06
N GLU A 294 2.96 -18.50 7.24
CA GLU A 294 2.72 -17.40 6.30
C GLU A 294 2.38 -16.10 7.01
N ARG A 295 1.62 -16.14 8.12
CA ARG A 295 1.31 -14.96 8.94
C ARG A 295 2.56 -14.32 9.52
N ASP A 296 3.53 -15.12 9.97
CA ASP A 296 4.80 -14.62 10.51
C ASP A 296 5.69 -13.96 9.45
N LEU A 297 5.50 -14.31 8.17
CA LEU A 297 6.22 -13.71 7.05
C LEU A 297 5.63 -12.37 6.59
N LEU A 298 4.42 -12.02 7.01
CA LEU A 298 3.83 -10.72 6.70
C LEU A 298 4.70 -9.62 7.34
N PRO A 299 5.06 -8.57 6.59
CA PRO A 299 5.79 -7.44 7.16
C PRO A 299 4.97 -6.81 8.28
N GLN A 300 5.63 -6.54 9.41
CA GLN A 300 5.00 -5.80 10.49
C GLN A 300 4.74 -4.35 10.05
N GLY A 301 3.71 -3.74 10.64
CA GLY A 301 3.49 -2.30 10.50
C GLY A 301 4.60 -1.49 11.16
N LEU A 302 4.65 -0.20 10.86
CA LEU A 302 5.60 0.70 11.52
C LEU A 302 5.35 0.81 13.03
N PRO A 303 6.40 0.95 13.86
CA PRO A 303 6.23 1.31 15.25
C PRO A 303 5.44 2.62 15.40
N ARG A 304 4.61 2.70 16.45
CA ARG A 304 3.67 3.81 16.70
C ARG A 304 4.36 5.18 16.73
N GLU A 305 5.58 5.26 17.23
CA GLU A 305 6.37 6.50 17.26
C GLU A 305 6.60 7.11 15.87
N PHE A 306 6.83 6.30 14.83
CA PHE A 306 7.02 6.78 13.47
C PHE A 306 5.70 7.25 12.84
N VAL A 307 4.60 6.55 13.16
CA VAL A 307 3.26 6.96 12.72
C VAL A 307 2.90 8.32 13.32
N GLN A 308 3.06 8.49 14.63
CA GLN A 308 2.81 9.76 15.32
C GLN A 308 3.69 10.90 14.80
N MET A 309 4.95 10.61 14.45
CA MET A 309 5.88 11.59 13.87
C MET A 309 5.37 12.15 12.52
N VAL A 310 4.71 11.33 11.71
CA VAL A 310 4.15 11.77 10.41
C VAL A 310 2.77 12.42 10.59
N GLU A 311 1.93 11.87 11.45
CA GLU A 311 0.56 12.35 11.67
C GLU A 311 0.52 13.66 12.44
N SER A 312 1.22 13.74 13.57
CA SER A 312 1.15 14.86 14.51
C SER A 312 2.40 15.77 14.51
N GLY A 313 3.49 15.34 13.86
CA GLY A 313 4.72 16.11 13.82
C GLY A 313 4.64 17.40 13.01
N ASP A 314 5.52 18.35 13.33
CA ASP A 314 5.73 19.56 12.55
C ASP A 314 6.70 19.25 11.39
N TRP A 315 6.25 19.51 10.16
CA TRP A 315 6.95 19.17 8.91
C TRP A 315 7.54 20.40 8.21
N GLY A 316 7.84 21.46 8.97
CA GLY A 316 8.52 22.64 8.45
C GLY A 316 10.00 22.38 8.09
N PRO A 317 10.53 23.05 7.05
CA PRO A 317 11.94 22.94 6.70
C PRO A 317 12.83 23.62 7.74
N VAL A 318 13.97 23.01 8.05
CA VAL A 318 14.99 23.61 8.92
C VAL A 318 15.96 24.45 8.10
N ASP A 319 16.32 25.65 8.59
CA ASP A 319 17.33 26.51 7.95
C ASP A 319 18.70 25.80 7.82
N SER A 320 19.42 26.04 6.72
CA SER A 320 20.69 25.34 6.41
C SER A 320 21.78 25.53 7.48
N ARG A 321 21.83 26.68 8.15
CA ARG A 321 22.79 26.94 9.25
C ARG A 321 22.38 26.19 10.51
N ALA A 322 21.09 26.15 10.81
CA ALA A 322 20.54 25.35 11.90
C ALA A 322 20.73 23.84 11.64
N ALA A 323 20.49 23.37 10.42
CA ALA A 323 20.71 22.00 9.99
C ALA A 323 22.19 21.61 10.18
N SER A 324 23.13 22.44 9.71
CA SER A 324 24.58 22.21 9.91
C SER A 324 24.95 22.06 11.40
N LYS A 325 24.31 22.84 12.28
CA LYS A 325 24.55 22.78 13.73
C LYS A 325 23.95 21.52 14.35
N ILE A 326 22.74 21.14 13.94
CA ILE A 326 22.05 19.93 14.39
C ILE A 326 22.85 18.69 14.01
N VAL A 327 23.32 18.64 12.77
CA VAL A 327 24.07 17.52 12.20
C VAL A 327 25.46 17.34 12.86
N ARG A 328 26.07 18.41 13.38
CA ARG A 328 27.36 18.37 14.09
C ARG A 328 27.23 18.14 15.60
N ASN A 329 26.05 18.32 16.16
CA ASN A 329 25.82 18.18 17.60
C ASN A 329 25.40 16.74 17.92
N LEU A 330 26.30 15.97 18.54
CA LEU A 330 26.08 14.57 18.98
C LEU A 330 25.08 14.41 20.15
N SER A 331 24.45 15.49 20.62
CA SER A 331 23.53 15.48 21.77
C SER A 331 22.16 14.89 21.41
N SER A 332 21.67 13.95 22.23
CA SER A 332 20.52 13.05 22.04
C SER A 332 19.11 13.67 21.89
N THR A 333 18.95 14.92 21.46
CA THR A 333 17.60 15.50 21.35
C THR A 333 16.94 15.06 20.03
N SER A 334 16.11 14.02 20.12
CA SER A 334 15.28 13.43 19.05
C SER A 334 14.18 14.34 18.50
N HIS A 335 14.01 15.55 19.03
CA HIS A 335 12.93 16.46 18.67
C HIS A 335 13.47 17.73 18.01
N ILE A 336 13.37 17.79 16.67
CA ILE A 336 13.58 19.02 15.88
C ILE A 336 12.47 20.06 16.14
N GLY A 337 11.32 19.64 16.68
CA GLY A 337 10.06 20.41 16.80
C GLY A 337 10.08 21.71 17.63
N ASN A 338 11.21 22.14 18.19
CA ASN A 338 11.35 23.41 18.91
C ASN A 338 12.40 24.35 18.30
N ARG A 339 12.85 24.13 17.05
CA ARG A 339 13.97 24.90 16.44
C ARG A 339 13.64 25.50 15.06
N VAL A 340 14.28 26.65 14.81
CA VAL A 340 14.06 27.63 13.72
C VAL A 340 13.68 26.99 12.37
N LEU A 341 12.37 26.94 12.11
CA LEU A 341 11.81 26.62 10.80
C LEU A 341 12.05 27.79 9.84
N CYS A 342 12.43 27.52 8.60
CA CYS A 342 12.59 28.54 7.56
C CYS A 342 11.30 28.68 6.72
N LYS A 343 11.10 29.87 6.12
CA LYS A 343 9.95 30.16 5.24
C LYS A 343 10.24 29.80 3.77
N ASP A 344 10.96 28.71 3.54
CA ASP A 344 11.25 28.25 2.18
C ASP A 344 10.02 27.58 1.56
N ASN A 345 9.25 28.35 0.79
CA ASN A 345 8.01 27.88 0.18
C ASN A 345 8.21 26.65 -0.71
N LYS A 346 9.34 26.54 -1.41
CA LYS A 346 9.61 25.40 -2.31
C LYS A 346 9.83 24.14 -1.48
N ARG A 347 10.62 24.21 -0.40
CA ARG A 347 10.82 23.06 0.51
C ARG A 347 9.54 22.70 1.25
N ILE A 348 8.75 23.68 1.69
CA ILE A 348 7.44 23.45 2.33
C ILE A 348 6.51 22.66 1.41
N GLU A 349 6.39 23.05 0.14
CA GLU A 349 5.53 22.35 -0.82
C GLU A 349 5.94 20.88 -0.99
N ILE A 350 7.25 20.62 -1.13
CA ILE A 350 7.76 19.26 -1.32
C ILE A 350 7.60 18.43 -0.05
N LEU A 351 7.87 18.99 1.13
CA LEU A 351 7.68 18.33 2.42
C LEU A 351 6.22 17.96 2.67
N ASN A 352 5.28 18.84 2.30
CA ASN A 352 3.85 18.53 2.35
C ASN A 352 3.51 17.34 1.45
N LYS A 353 4.03 17.30 0.21
CA LYS A 353 3.82 16.17 -0.70
C LYS A 353 4.40 14.86 -0.15
N ILE A 354 5.61 14.89 0.41
CA ILE A 354 6.25 13.75 1.07
C ILE A 354 5.38 13.25 2.24
N ARG A 355 4.96 14.17 3.12
CA ARG A 355 4.11 13.85 4.28
C ARG A 355 2.80 13.21 3.84
N SER A 356 2.12 13.78 2.85
CA SER A 356 0.88 13.21 2.31
C SER A 356 1.08 11.80 1.75
N CYS A 357 2.18 11.54 1.04
CA CYS A 357 2.50 10.19 0.58
C CYS A 357 2.69 9.22 1.75
N LEU A 358 3.45 9.60 2.79
CA LEU A 358 3.67 8.76 3.97
C LEU A 358 2.36 8.49 4.72
N GLN A 359 1.51 9.50 4.89
CA GLN A 359 0.18 9.35 5.49
C GLN A 359 -0.69 8.35 4.72
N LEU A 360 -0.67 8.40 3.38
CA LEU A 360 -1.39 7.42 2.57
C LEU A 360 -0.88 6.00 2.80
N PHE A 361 0.44 5.79 2.83
CA PHE A 361 1.00 4.47 3.13
C PHE A 361 0.60 3.98 4.53
N MET A 362 0.63 4.85 5.53
CA MET A 362 0.24 4.50 6.90
C MET A 362 -1.25 4.16 7.02
N ALA A 363 -2.12 4.92 6.34
CA ALA A 363 -3.57 4.71 6.38
C ALA A 363 -4.01 3.34 5.85
N ILE A 364 -3.22 2.71 4.99
CA ILE A 364 -3.50 1.37 4.43
C ILE A 364 -2.49 0.30 4.90
N ASP A 365 -1.72 0.57 5.97
CA ASP A 365 -0.68 -0.32 6.51
C ASP A 365 0.34 -0.82 5.46
N CYS A 366 0.73 0.03 4.50
CA CYS A 366 1.56 -0.34 3.36
C CYS A 366 3.01 0.21 3.43
N PHE A 367 3.51 0.46 4.63
CA PHE A 367 4.90 0.87 4.87
C PHE A 367 5.60 -0.09 5.83
N ALA A 368 6.56 -0.87 5.32
CA ALA A 368 7.31 -1.86 6.10
C ALA A 368 8.56 -1.26 6.76
N PRO A 369 9.11 -1.91 7.80
CA PRO A 369 10.41 -1.56 8.38
C PRO A 369 11.54 -1.45 7.34
N HIS A 370 11.60 -2.34 6.35
CA HIS A 370 12.59 -2.24 5.27
C HIS A 370 12.46 -0.95 4.45
N HIS A 371 11.24 -0.43 4.24
CA HIS A 371 11.03 0.85 3.56
C HIS A 371 11.58 2.00 4.40
N LEU A 372 11.35 1.95 5.73
CA LEU A 372 11.89 2.94 6.66
C LEU A 372 13.41 2.94 6.65
N THR A 373 14.04 1.77 6.79
CA THR A 373 15.51 1.64 6.75
C THR A 373 16.09 2.17 5.45
N MET A 374 15.45 1.87 4.31
CA MET A 374 15.87 2.38 3.00
C MET A 374 15.76 3.90 2.91
N LEU A 375 14.64 4.48 3.38
CA LEU A 375 14.40 5.91 3.38
C LEU A 375 15.38 6.66 4.31
N GLN A 376 15.65 6.10 5.49
CA GLN A 376 16.66 6.60 6.43
C GLN A 376 18.06 6.54 5.81
N THR A 377 18.42 5.43 5.17
CA THR A 377 19.71 5.26 4.49
C THR A 377 19.89 6.28 3.37
N LEU A 378 18.85 6.45 2.52
CA LEU A 378 18.84 7.45 1.45
C LEU A 378 19.07 8.86 2.03
N THR A 379 18.27 9.25 3.02
CA THR A 379 18.34 10.56 3.67
C THR A 379 19.71 10.81 4.31
N THR A 380 20.26 9.79 4.99
CA THR A 380 21.58 9.86 5.63
C THR A 380 22.68 10.12 4.62
N LYS A 381 22.68 9.43 3.47
CA LYS A 381 23.68 9.63 2.40
C LYS A 381 23.64 11.04 1.83
N MET A 382 22.44 11.59 1.62
CA MET A 382 22.27 12.95 1.12
C MET A 382 22.85 13.98 2.10
N LEU A 383 22.54 13.82 3.38
CA LEU A 383 23.09 14.69 4.43
C LEU A 383 24.61 14.58 4.55
N GLN A 384 25.17 13.37 4.48
CA GLN A 384 26.62 13.15 4.50
C GLN A 384 27.30 13.86 3.32
N LYS A 385 26.74 13.71 2.11
CA LYS A 385 27.23 14.40 0.90
C LYS A 385 27.19 15.93 1.06
N ARG A 386 26.10 16.46 1.62
CA ARG A 386 25.89 17.90 1.79
C ARG A 386 26.88 18.53 2.77
N PHE A 387 27.09 17.91 3.93
CA PHE A 387 27.88 18.49 5.00
C PHE A 387 29.36 18.09 4.98
N ARG A 388 29.76 17.14 4.11
CA ARG A 388 31.14 16.63 3.97
C ARG A 388 31.78 16.22 5.30
N THR A 389 30.97 15.78 6.25
CA THR A 389 31.39 15.41 7.61
C THR A 389 31.23 13.90 7.80
N LEU A 390 32.25 13.23 8.36
CA LEU A 390 32.13 11.89 8.94
C LEU A 390 31.25 11.99 10.18
N ILE A 391 29.95 11.98 9.99
CA ILE A 391 29.00 11.85 11.09
C ILE A 391 28.87 10.35 11.34
N PRO A 392 29.03 9.88 12.58
CA PRO A 392 28.88 8.47 12.91
C PRO A 392 27.55 7.94 12.35
N LYS A 393 27.58 6.76 11.70
CA LYS A 393 26.38 6.10 11.15
C LYS A 393 25.31 5.87 12.23
N GLU A 394 25.71 5.84 13.49
CA GLU A 394 24.89 5.65 14.69
C GLU A 394 24.21 6.92 15.20
N HIS A 395 24.36 8.06 14.53
CA HIS A 395 23.75 9.30 14.98
C HIS A 395 22.22 9.17 15.06
N VAL A 396 21.65 9.45 16.24
CA VAL A 396 20.22 9.24 16.56
C VAL A 396 19.29 9.90 15.54
N LEU A 397 19.64 11.07 15.02
CA LEU A 397 18.87 11.76 13.96
C LEU A 397 18.65 10.91 12.70
N TYR A 398 19.63 10.09 12.29
CA TYR A 398 19.52 9.23 11.10
C TYR A 398 18.58 8.05 11.30
N GLN A 399 18.24 7.74 12.55
CA GLN A 399 17.25 6.74 12.91
C GLN A 399 15.82 7.33 12.94
N THR A 400 15.64 8.57 12.48
CA THR A 400 14.33 9.26 12.47
C THR A 400 13.96 9.77 11.08
N LEU A 401 12.66 9.91 10.80
CA LEU A 401 12.17 10.58 9.59
C LEU A 401 12.35 12.10 9.63
N GLN A 402 12.61 12.69 10.81
CA GLN A 402 12.85 14.13 10.96
C GLN A 402 14.12 14.60 10.25
N SER A 403 15.06 13.70 9.99
CA SER A 403 16.24 13.99 9.17
C SER A 403 15.89 14.51 7.77
N ILE A 404 14.72 14.15 7.23
CA ILE A 404 14.20 14.66 5.95
C ILE A 404 14.00 16.18 6.00
N LEU A 405 13.63 16.74 7.15
CA LEU A 405 13.41 18.19 7.32
C LEU A 405 14.70 19.02 7.13
N LEU A 406 15.86 18.37 7.19
CA LEU A 406 17.18 18.97 7.04
C LEU A 406 17.64 19.04 5.57
N LEU A 407 16.95 18.36 4.66
CA LEU A 407 17.31 18.26 3.25
C LEU A 407 16.99 19.55 2.48
N ASP A 408 17.79 19.81 1.44
CA ASP A 408 17.56 20.89 0.48
C ASP A 408 16.46 20.54 -0.54
N ALA A 409 15.99 21.51 -1.33
CA ALA A 409 14.89 21.32 -2.26
C ALA A 409 15.15 20.22 -3.32
N SER A 410 16.36 20.12 -3.87
CA SER A 410 16.70 19.05 -4.83
C SER A 410 16.70 17.68 -4.17
N GLU A 411 17.17 17.60 -2.93
CA GLU A 411 17.26 16.35 -2.17
C GLU A 411 15.86 15.86 -1.75
N LEU A 412 15.01 16.77 -1.30
CA LEU A 412 13.60 16.49 -1.04
C LEU A 412 12.87 15.96 -2.28
N GLN A 413 13.20 16.45 -3.48
CA GLN A 413 12.63 15.91 -4.72
C GLN A 413 13.03 14.47 -4.98
N GLU A 414 14.26 14.05 -4.64
CA GLU A 414 14.67 12.65 -4.78
C GLU A 414 13.92 11.75 -3.79
N VAL A 415 13.77 12.19 -2.53
CA VAL A 415 12.96 11.49 -1.52
C VAL A 415 11.51 11.34 -1.98
N PHE A 416 10.91 12.43 -2.48
CA PHE A 416 9.55 12.41 -2.98
C PHE A 416 9.39 11.46 -4.18
N ARG A 417 10.36 11.45 -5.11
CA ARG A 417 10.39 10.54 -6.25
C ARG A 417 10.46 9.08 -5.81
N TRP A 418 11.32 8.78 -4.83
CA TRP A 418 11.44 7.43 -4.27
C TRP A 418 10.11 6.95 -3.65
N LEU A 419 9.46 7.79 -2.83
CA LEU A 419 8.16 7.48 -2.25
C LEU A 419 7.07 7.30 -3.31
N THR A 420 7.09 8.11 -4.36
CA THR A 420 6.13 8.01 -5.47
C THR A 420 6.33 6.71 -6.26
N ASN A 421 7.57 6.31 -6.51
CA ASN A 421 7.90 5.05 -7.16
C ASN A 421 7.44 3.85 -6.32
N LEU A 422 7.67 3.89 -5.00
CA LEU A 422 7.16 2.89 -4.07
C LEU A 422 5.61 2.86 -4.08
N GLY A 423 4.97 4.03 -4.06
CA GLY A 423 3.50 4.12 -4.03
C GLY A 423 2.89 3.57 -5.31
N SER A 424 3.52 3.83 -6.44
CA SER A 424 3.14 3.26 -7.73
C SER A 424 3.35 1.74 -7.80
N ALA A 425 4.38 1.21 -7.14
CA ALA A 425 4.60 -0.24 -7.02
C ALA A 425 3.49 -0.94 -6.23
N CYS A 426 2.98 -0.26 -5.20
CA CYS A 426 1.92 -0.76 -4.32
C CYS A 426 0.50 -0.52 -4.86
N ALA A 427 0.33 0.12 -6.02
CA ALA A 427 -0.97 0.67 -6.45
C ALA A 427 -1.64 1.54 -5.36
N LEU A 428 -0.83 2.29 -4.60
CA LEU A 428 -1.24 3.06 -3.42
C LEU A 428 -2.44 3.97 -3.69
N ARG A 429 -2.47 4.60 -4.88
CA ARG A 429 -3.58 5.46 -5.28
C ARG A 429 -4.90 4.71 -5.40
N CYS A 430 -4.91 3.55 -6.05
CA CYS A 430 -6.12 2.72 -6.19
C CYS A 430 -6.62 2.19 -4.84
N LEU A 431 -5.70 1.77 -3.96
CA LEU A 431 -6.05 1.26 -2.64
C LEU A 431 -6.57 2.36 -1.70
N SER A 432 -6.01 3.57 -1.79
CA SER A 432 -6.43 4.71 -0.96
C SER A 432 -7.71 5.40 -1.43
N GLU A 433 -7.97 5.47 -2.74
CA GLU A 433 -9.22 6.04 -3.26
C GLU A 433 -10.45 5.19 -2.87
N ASN A 434 -10.24 3.91 -2.58
CA ASN A 434 -11.30 2.94 -2.32
C ASN A 434 -11.55 2.63 -0.84
N SER A 435 -10.75 3.19 0.08
CA SER A 435 -10.88 2.94 1.53
C SER A 435 -11.93 3.82 2.22
N TRP A 436 -12.30 4.97 1.63
CA TRP A 436 -13.19 5.95 2.27
C TRP A 436 -14.58 6.09 1.63
N LYS A 437 -14.78 5.55 0.42
CA LYS A 437 -16.12 5.48 -0.21
C LYS A 437 -16.84 4.19 0.19
N ILE A 438 -16.82 3.85 1.48
CA ILE A 438 -17.84 2.95 2.00
C ILE A 438 -19.13 3.75 1.89
N VAL A 439 -20.03 3.29 1.02
CA VAL A 439 -21.41 3.75 0.98
C VAL A 439 -22.03 3.35 2.32
N SER A 440 -21.72 4.11 3.38
CA SER A 440 -22.68 4.41 4.42
C SER A 440 -23.71 5.33 3.78
N ALA A 441 -24.47 4.77 2.81
CA ALA A 441 -25.89 4.93 2.92
C ALA A 441 -26.24 4.22 4.24
N GLN A 442 -25.98 4.91 5.36
CA GLN A 442 -26.82 4.82 6.52
C GLN A 442 -28.21 4.93 5.89
N GLU A 443 -28.89 3.80 5.78
CA GLU A 443 -30.29 3.81 5.39
C GLU A 443 -30.89 4.73 6.45
N ARG A 444 -31.13 5.99 6.09
CA ARG A 444 -31.90 6.91 6.90
C ARG A 444 -33.28 6.30 6.89
N THR A 445 -33.48 5.33 7.76
CA THR A 445 -34.79 4.92 8.23
C THR A 445 -35.36 6.18 8.85
N ASP A 446 -36.54 6.58 8.37
CA ASP A 446 -37.25 7.65 9.05
C ASP A 446 -37.54 7.22 10.49
N PHE A 447 -37.66 8.20 11.38
CA PHE A 447 -37.86 7.99 12.82
C PHE A 447 -39.06 7.08 13.13
N CYS A 448 -40.11 7.13 12.30
CA CYS A 448 -41.29 6.29 12.43
C CYS A 448 -40.97 4.80 12.18
N SER A 449 -40.19 4.50 11.14
CA SER A 449 -39.78 3.14 10.80
C SER A 449 -38.87 2.52 11.86
N SER A 450 -37.92 3.30 12.41
CA SER A 450 -37.03 2.80 13.46
C SER A 450 -37.78 2.47 14.75
N LEU A 451 -38.67 3.38 15.20
CA LEU A 451 -39.48 3.17 16.40
C LEU A 451 -40.39 1.95 16.26
N LEU A 452 -41.00 1.77 15.09
CA LEU A 452 -41.89 0.65 14.81
C LEU A 452 -41.15 -0.69 14.84
N LEU A 453 -39.96 -0.75 14.24
CA LEU A 453 -39.12 -1.94 14.26
C LEU A 453 -38.61 -2.30 15.66
N GLU A 454 -38.27 -1.30 16.48
CA GLU A 454 -37.79 -1.51 17.85
C GLU A 454 -38.91 -2.07 18.74
N ARG A 455 -40.13 -1.51 18.65
CA ARG A 455 -41.30 -2.03 19.39
C ARG A 455 -41.69 -3.43 18.96
N PHE A 456 -41.72 -3.69 17.66
CA PHE A 456 -42.05 -5.02 17.16
C PHE A 456 -40.99 -6.04 17.56
N LEU A 457 -39.71 -5.65 17.57
CA LEU A 457 -38.62 -6.49 18.07
C LEU A 457 -38.78 -6.80 19.56
N GLY A 458 -39.12 -5.80 20.38
CA GLY A 458 -39.43 -5.98 21.80
C GLY A 458 -40.51 -7.04 22.00
N ARG A 459 -41.61 -6.97 21.23
CA ARG A 459 -42.68 -7.99 21.27
C ARG A 459 -42.23 -9.39 20.88
N VAL A 460 -41.41 -9.51 19.83
CA VAL A 460 -40.89 -10.82 19.42
C VAL A 460 -40.02 -11.46 20.50
N ILE A 461 -39.24 -10.64 21.22
CA ILE A 461 -38.37 -11.08 22.31
C ILE A 461 -39.18 -11.35 23.59
N ASP A 462 -40.16 -10.52 23.93
CA ASP A 462 -41.00 -10.65 25.13
C ASP A 462 -41.86 -11.93 25.13
N VAL A 463 -42.25 -12.44 23.96
CA VAL A 463 -42.95 -13.75 23.85
C VAL A 463 -42.11 -14.92 24.43
N THR A 464 -40.81 -14.73 24.63
CA THR A 464 -39.88 -15.74 25.19
C THR A 464 -39.47 -15.52 26.65
N ALA A 465 -39.75 -14.36 27.25
CA ALA A 465 -39.35 -14.03 28.61
C ALA A 465 -40.56 -13.57 29.44
N GLY A 466 -41.01 -14.43 30.36
CA GLY A 466 -42.13 -14.17 31.25
C GLY A 466 -41.84 -13.20 32.40
N ASP A 467 -41.19 -12.06 32.14
CA ASP A 467 -41.00 -11.05 33.19
C ASP A 467 -40.99 -9.62 32.63
N ILE A 468 -41.84 -8.78 33.23
CA ILE A 468 -42.10 -7.40 32.82
C ILE A 468 -41.00 -6.52 33.43
N THR A 469 -40.25 -5.80 32.58
CA THR A 469 -39.67 -4.53 33.01
C THR A 469 -39.99 -3.44 32.01
N GLU A 470 -40.68 -2.42 32.53
CA GLU A 470 -40.95 -1.15 31.88
C GLU A 470 -39.66 -0.54 31.35
N ARG A 471 -39.36 -0.75 30.06
CA ARG A 471 -38.38 0.08 29.36
C ARG A 471 -39.10 1.35 28.90
N SER A 472 -39.22 2.28 29.84
CA SER A 472 -39.83 3.58 29.65
C SER A 472 -39.10 4.40 28.59
N THR A 473 -39.86 4.71 27.54
CA THR A 473 -40.07 6.06 26.98
C THR A 473 -38.85 6.91 26.61
N SER A 474 -38.60 7.00 25.31
CA SER A 474 -38.36 8.29 24.64
C SER A 474 -39.44 8.53 23.58
N ALA A 475 -40.69 8.19 23.88
CA ALA A 475 -41.86 8.56 23.07
C ALA A 475 -42.21 10.05 23.27
N GLU A 476 -41.20 10.92 23.36
CA GLU A 476 -41.39 12.35 23.23
C GLU A 476 -41.77 12.62 21.77
N GLU A 477 -43.08 12.79 21.58
CA GLU A 477 -43.74 13.41 20.44
C GLU A 477 -43.21 13.01 19.05
N VAL A 478 -43.64 11.84 18.57
CA VAL A 478 -43.75 11.68 17.11
C VAL A 478 -44.73 12.76 16.64
N ASP A 479 -44.25 13.78 15.90
CA ASP A 479 -45.10 14.80 15.28
C ASP A 479 -46.28 14.11 14.57
N ALA A 480 -47.49 14.37 15.04
CA ALA A 480 -48.72 13.78 14.52
C ALA A 480 -48.81 14.00 13.00
N GLY A 481 -48.41 15.18 12.53
CA GLY A 481 -48.35 15.49 11.11
C GLY A 481 -47.32 14.65 10.35
N ALA A 482 -46.12 14.45 10.91
CA ALA A 482 -45.08 13.61 10.31
C ALA A 482 -45.47 12.13 10.26
N PHE A 483 -46.07 11.61 11.33
CA PHE A 483 -46.54 10.23 11.38
C PHE A 483 -47.63 9.96 10.34
N VAL A 484 -48.67 10.80 10.29
CA VAL A 484 -49.78 10.63 9.34
C VAL A 484 -49.27 10.76 7.91
N ARG A 485 -48.37 11.72 7.63
CA ARG A 485 -47.71 11.84 6.32
C ARG A 485 -46.91 10.59 5.97
N TRP A 486 -46.18 10.01 6.91
CA TRP A 486 -45.43 8.78 6.70
C TRP A 486 -46.36 7.59 6.43
N LEU A 487 -47.41 7.42 7.26
CA LEU A 487 -48.35 6.32 7.21
C LEU A 487 -49.17 6.36 5.91
N CYS A 488 -49.72 7.50 5.53
CA CYS A 488 -50.57 7.64 4.35
C CYS A 488 -49.79 7.83 3.04
N LYS A 489 -48.46 7.93 3.08
CA LYS A 489 -47.66 8.00 1.86
C LYS A 489 -47.82 6.72 1.04
N GLU A 490 -48.43 6.83 -0.13
CA GLU A 490 -48.50 5.75 -1.10
C GLU A 490 -47.11 5.33 -1.54
N GLY A 491 -46.89 4.02 -1.51
CA GLY A 491 -45.65 3.38 -1.92
C GLY A 491 -45.94 2.26 -2.91
N PRO A 492 -44.88 1.62 -3.42
CA PRO A 492 -44.98 0.43 -4.26
C PRO A 492 -45.77 -0.68 -3.58
N ALA A 493 -46.34 -1.59 -4.38
CA ALA A 493 -47.04 -2.74 -3.83
C ALA A 493 -46.08 -3.61 -2.99
N ILE A 494 -46.61 -4.27 -1.97
CA ILE A 494 -45.83 -5.21 -1.14
C ILE A 494 -45.17 -6.29 -2.02
N GLU A 495 -45.87 -6.74 -3.06
CA GLU A 495 -45.35 -7.71 -4.02
C GLU A 495 -44.11 -7.19 -4.78
N ASP A 496 -44.08 -5.92 -5.15
CA ASP A 496 -42.92 -5.30 -5.80
C ASP A 496 -41.72 -5.26 -4.85
N HIS A 497 -41.97 -4.96 -3.58
CA HIS A 497 -40.93 -4.99 -2.54
C HIS A 497 -40.39 -6.40 -2.28
N LEU A 498 -41.25 -7.42 -2.27
CA LEU A 498 -40.83 -8.82 -2.14
C LEU A 498 -40.06 -9.28 -3.37
N LYS A 499 -40.47 -8.88 -4.57
CA LYS A 499 -39.73 -9.15 -5.80
C LYS A 499 -38.36 -8.49 -5.78
N ALA A 500 -38.29 -7.23 -5.34
CA ALA A 500 -37.03 -6.51 -5.16
C ALA A 500 -36.12 -7.20 -4.12
N TRP A 501 -36.69 -7.69 -3.01
CA TRP A 501 -35.96 -8.46 -1.99
C TRP A 501 -35.36 -9.76 -2.54
N THR A 502 -36.12 -10.52 -3.33
CA THR A 502 -35.62 -11.74 -3.99
C THR A 502 -34.52 -11.41 -4.99
N ASN A 503 -34.72 -10.41 -5.84
CA ASN A 503 -33.71 -9.96 -6.81
C ASN A 503 -32.43 -9.45 -6.11
N LEU A 504 -32.57 -8.80 -4.95
CA LEU A 504 -31.44 -8.36 -4.13
C LEU A 504 -30.63 -9.55 -3.63
N LYS A 505 -31.28 -10.61 -3.11
CA LYS A 505 -30.60 -11.83 -2.67
C LYS A 505 -29.85 -12.53 -3.81
N GLU A 506 -30.44 -12.60 -5.00
CA GLU A 506 -29.80 -13.19 -6.18
C GLU A 506 -28.60 -12.37 -6.66
N THR A 507 -28.75 -11.04 -6.72
CA THR A 507 -27.67 -10.12 -7.09
C THR A 507 -26.54 -10.15 -6.06
N ALA A 508 -26.87 -10.15 -4.77
CA ALA A 508 -25.90 -10.28 -3.69
C ALA A 508 -25.12 -11.60 -3.80
N LYS A 509 -25.79 -12.71 -4.14
CA LYS A 509 -25.12 -14.00 -4.35
C LYS A 509 -24.14 -13.93 -5.53
N SER A 510 -24.55 -13.39 -6.69
CA SER A 510 -23.67 -13.30 -7.86
C SER A 510 -22.50 -12.34 -7.64
N SER A 511 -22.76 -11.12 -7.17
CA SER A 511 -21.72 -10.14 -6.82
C SER A 511 -20.79 -10.65 -5.72
N GLY A 512 -21.33 -11.31 -4.69
CA GLY A 512 -20.56 -11.94 -3.62
C GLY A 512 -19.65 -13.06 -4.14
N MET A 513 -20.14 -13.90 -5.06
CA MET A 513 -19.31 -14.94 -5.69
C MET A 513 -18.17 -14.37 -6.53
N GLU A 514 -18.40 -13.26 -7.24
CA GLU A 514 -17.32 -12.57 -7.96
C GLU A 514 -16.26 -12.01 -7.01
N LEU A 515 -16.68 -11.36 -5.91
CA LEU A 515 -15.77 -10.86 -4.87
C LEU A 515 -15.02 -12.00 -4.17
N PHE A 516 -15.67 -13.13 -3.89
CA PHE A 516 -15.04 -14.33 -3.35
C PHE A 516 -13.94 -14.85 -4.29
N GLN A 517 -14.18 -14.86 -5.60
CA GLN A 517 -13.16 -15.27 -6.57
C GLN A 517 -11.98 -14.31 -6.62
N ILE A 518 -12.22 -13.00 -6.44
CA ILE A 518 -11.15 -12.00 -6.29
C ILE A 518 -10.36 -12.27 -5.00
N LEU A 519 -11.03 -12.45 -3.86
CA LEU A 519 -10.39 -12.76 -2.57
C LEU A 519 -9.52 -14.02 -2.66
N ARG A 520 -10.00 -15.07 -3.33
CA ARG A 520 -9.23 -16.29 -3.59
C ARG A 520 -7.98 -16.05 -4.42
N THR A 521 -8.06 -15.16 -5.40
CA THR A 521 -6.92 -14.81 -6.26
C THR A 521 -5.88 -14.04 -5.47
N GLU A 522 -6.30 -13.10 -4.64
CA GLU A 522 -5.43 -12.31 -3.77
C GLU A 522 -4.78 -13.17 -2.68
N LEU A 523 -5.52 -14.10 -2.08
CA LEU A 523 -4.98 -15.09 -1.13
C LEU A 523 -3.84 -15.91 -1.76
N LYS A 524 -4.09 -16.50 -2.94
CA LYS A 524 -3.05 -17.27 -3.66
C LYS A 524 -1.82 -16.42 -3.95
N ARG A 525 -2.03 -15.15 -4.28
CA ARG A 525 -0.95 -14.20 -4.56
C ARG A 525 -0.13 -13.92 -3.30
N ILE A 526 -0.73 -13.66 -2.15
CA ILE A 526 0.01 -13.42 -0.91
C ILE A 526 0.74 -14.68 -0.43
N GLN A 527 0.15 -15.88 -0.56
CA GLN A 527 0.81 -17.14 -0.24
C GLN A 527 2.05 -17.37 -1.12
N ARG A 528 1.96 -17.07 -2.43
CA ARG A 528 3.12 -17.11 -3.33
C ARG A 528 4.21 -16.13 -2.88
N LEU A 529 3.84 -14.88 -2.57
CA LEU A 529 4.79 -13.87 -2.11
C LEU A 529 5.46 -14.26 -0.78
N CYS A 530 4.74 -14.91 0.14
CA CYS A 530 5.30 -15.42 1.39
C CYS A 530 6.32 -16.53 1.12
N ARG A 531 6.04 -17.48 0.21
CA ARG A 531 7.02 -18.50 -0.19
C ARG A 531 8.27 -17.88 -0.85
N GLU A 532 8.09 -16.89 -1.72
CA GLU A 532 9.22 -16.14 -2.31
C GLU A 532 10.06 -15.45 -1.23
N LYS A 533 9.41 -14.81 -0.24
CA LYS A 533 10.09 -14.14 0.89
C LYS A 533 10.81 -15.12 1.80
N SER A 534 10.24 -16.29 2.07
CA SER A 534 10.89 -17.37 2.82
C SER A 534 12.22 -17.79 2.18
N ALA A 535 12.22 -18.05 0.86
CA ALA A 535 13.44 -18.37 0.13
C ALA A 535 14.48 -17.23 0.18
N MET A 536 14.02 -15.98 0.16
CA MET A 536 14.91 -14.82 0.31
C MET A 536 15.54 -14.72 1.71
N LEU A 537 14.81 -15.05 2.77
CA LEU A 537 15.35 -15.06 4.13
C LEU A 537 16.48 -16.08 4.29
N LEU A 538 16.37 -17.26 3.65
CA LEU A 538 17.44 -18.25 3.63
C LEU A 538 18.72 -17.73 2.95
N ILE A 539 18.57 -17.02 1.84
CA ILE A 539 19.70 -16.41 1.12
C ILE A 539 20.32 -15.26 1.94
N ASP A 540 19.50 -14.44 2.58
CA ASP A 540 19.97 -13.35 3.45
C ASP A 540 20.77 -13.87 4.64
N GLU A 541 20.30 -14.94 5.27
CA GLU A 541 21.01 -15.60 6.36
C GLU A 541 22.33 -16.21 5.89
N ALA A 542 22.34 -16.84 4.71
CA ALA A 542 23.56 -17.31 4.06
C ALA A 542 24.58 -16.17 3.82
N ILE A 543 24.14 -15.02 3.32
CA ILE A 543 25.01 -13.85 3.10
C ILE A 543 25.56 -13.33 4.43
N LYS A 544 24.74 -13.25 5.48
CA LYS A 544 25.18 -12.85 6.83
C LYS A 544 26.21 -13.81 7.40
N ASN A 545 26.00 -15.11 7.23
CA ASN A 545 26.96 -16.14 7.67
C ASN A 545 28.29 -16.02 6.94
N VAL A 546 28.28 -15.90 5.61
CA VAL A 546 29.50 -15.68 4.81
C VAL A 546 30.22 -14.42 5.24
N GLN A 547 29.49 -13.31 5.45
CA GLN A 547 30.09 -12.08 5.92
C GLN A 547 30.70 -12.21 7.32
N ARG A 548 30.01 -12.88 8.26
CA ARG A 548 30.51 -13.12 9.61
C ARG A 548 31.82 -13.92 9.54
N ILE A 549 31.84 -14.97 8.74
CA ILE A 549 33.00 -15.81 8.51
C ILE A 549 34.20 -14.98 8.00
N CYS A 550 34.01 -14.17 6.96
CA CYS A 550 35.08 -13.30 6.44
C CYS A 550 35.50 -12.23 7.45
N GLY A 551 34.54 -11.63 8.16
CA GLY A 551 34.79 -10.58 9.16
C GLY A 551 35.60 -11.09 10.34
N GLU A 552 35.29 -12.28 10.86
CA GLU A 552 36.05 -12.91 11.94
C GLU A 552 37.51 -13.16 11.55
N GLU A 553 37.79 -13.51 10.28
CA GLU A 553 39.15 -13.68 9.78
C GLU A 553 39.87 -12.33 9.66
N ILE A 554 39.23 -11.30 9.09
CA ILE A 554 39.80 -9.95 9.01
C ILE A 554 40.14 -9.41 10.41
N GLU A 555 39.23 -9.55 11.38
CA GLU A 555 39.48 -9.12 12.76
C GLU A 555 40.67 -9.85 13.42
N LYS A 556 40.87 -11.14 13.12
CA LYS A 556 42.03 -11.90 13.64
C LYS A 556 43.34 -11.36 13.08
N ARG A 557 43.38 -11.04 11.79
CA ARG A 557 44.56 -10.45 11.12
C ARG A 557 44.92 -9.10 11.75
N GLU A 558 43.93 -8.26 12.03
CA GLU A 558 44.13 -6.95 12.64
C GLU A 558 44.60 -7.05 14.11
N ARG A 559 44.04 -7.99 14.88
CA ARG A 559 44.33 -8.13 16.32
C ARG A 559 45.68 -8.80 16.61
N ASN A 560 46.19 -9.64 15.71
CA ASN A 560 47.44 -10.36 15.90
C ASN A 560 48.33 -10.33 14.62
N PRO A 561 49.28 -9.38 14.52
CA PRO A 561 50.17 -9.26 13.36
C PRO A 561 51.08 -10.48 13.11
N GLY A 562 51.22 -11.40 14.08
CA GLY A 562 51.96 -12.67 13.93
C GLY A 562 51.10 -13.88 13.57
N TYR A 563 49.80 -13.68 13.33
CA TYR A 563 48.88 -14.73 12.89
C TYR A 563 49.10 -15.08 11.41
N VAL A 564 49.02 -16.38 11.09
CA VAL A 564 49.05 -16.84 9.70
C VAL A 564 47.66 -16.64 9.09
N SER A 565 47.51 -15.59 8.29
CA SER A 565 46.26 -15.26 7.60
C SER A 565 45.87 -16.34 6.59
N GLN A 566 44.59 -16.68 6.53
CA GLN A 566 44.02 -17.52 5.46
C GLN A 566 43.33 -16.62 4.44
N ASN A 567 43.52 -16.85 3.15
CA ASN A 567 42.79 -16.11 2.13
C ASN A 567 41.28 -16.38 2.27
N LEU A 568 40.44 -15.38 1.98
CA LEU A 568 38.99 -15.50 2.15
C LEU A 568 38.39 -16.50 1.17
N ASP A 569 38.95 -16.64 -0.03
CA ASP A 569 38.49 -17.60 -1.04
C ASP A 569 38.69 -19.05 -0.56
N ASP A 570 39.87 -19.39 -0.05
CA ASP A 570 40.20 -20.69 0.53
C ASP A 570 39.27 -21.00 1.70
N LEU A 571 39.05 -20.01 2.57
CA LEU A 571 38.22 -20.17 3.76
C LEU A 571 36.75 -20.45 3.39
N LEU A 572 36.22 -19.72 2.41
CA LEU A 572 34.86 -19.95 1.90
C LEU A 572 34.76 -21.29 1.14
N PHE A 573 35.81 -21.68 0.41
CA PHE A 573 35.87 -22.97 -0.25
C PHE A 573 35.86 -24.12 0.77
N CYS A 574 36.67 -24.03 1.83
CA CYS A 574 36.64 -24.98 2.95
C CYS A 574 35.24 -25.08 3.55
N ARG A 575 34.60 -23.95 3.85
CA ARG A 575 33.24 -23.93 4.38
C ARG A 575 32.24 -24.64 3.47
N LYS A 576 32.31 -24.42 2.17
CA LYS A 576 31.48 -25.13 1.18
C LYS A 576 31.73 -26.64 1.23
N THR A 577 32.98 -27.09 1.32
CA THR A 577 33.30 -28.53 1.40
C THR A 577 32.81 -29.18 2.69
N GLU A 578 32.85 -28.48 3.82
CA GLU A 578 32.30 -28.95 5.09
C GLU A 578 30.79 -29.19 4.99
N ILE A 579 30.05 -28.26 4.39
CA ILE A 579 28.61 -28.38 4.21
C ILE A 579 28.26 -29.56 3.30
N LEU A 580 29.04 -29.77 2.23
CA LEU A 580 28.86 -30.89 1.31
C LEU A 580 29.23 -32.24 1.93
N GLY A 581 30.20 -32.26 2.85
CA GLY A 581 30.61 -33.47 3.58
C GLY A 581 29.64 -33.90 4.69
N GLN A 582 28.66 -33.07 5.05
CA GLN A 582 27.58 -33.40 5.97
C GLN A 582 26.47 -34.14 5.22
N GLU A 583 26.73 -35.39 4.83
CA GLU A 583 25.74 -36.26 4.17
C GLU A 583 24.59 -36.61 5.13
N SER A 584 23.41 -36.04 4.89
CA SER A 584 22.12 -36.63 5.25
C SER A 584 21.16 -36.42 4.07
N ASP A 585 20.25 -37.36 3.83
CA ASP A 585 19.36 -37.42 2.66
C ASP A 585 18.42 -36.20 2.46
N SER A 586 18.45 -35.22 3.36
CA SER A 586 17.84 -33.91 3.17
C SER A 586 18.80 -32.80 3.58
N ALA A 587 19.65 -32.34 2.66
CA ALA A 587 20.37 -31.09 2.86
C ALA A 587 19.36 -29.98 3.22
N SER A 588 19.49 -29.42 4.42
CA SER A 588 18.63 -28.31 4.88
C SER A 588 18.62 -27.20 3.83
N ASP A 589 17.46 -26.59 3.58
CA ASP A 589 17.34 -25.48 2.62
C ASP A 589 18.31 -24.33 2.95
N GLY A 590 18.67 -24.17 4.23
CA GLY A 590 19.73 -23.25 4.68
C GLY A 590 21.11 -23.63 4.15
N ASN A 591 21.51 -24.90 4.23
CA ASN A 591 22.80 -25.39 3.72
C ASN A 591 22.90 -25.23 2.20
N ARG A 592 21.79 -25.47 1.49
CA ARG A 592 21.71 -25.25 0.03
C ARG A 592 21.86 -23.77 -0.31
N ALA A 593 21.20 -22.88 0.43
CA ALA A 593 21.33 -21.44 0.26
C ALA A 593 22.76 -20.95 0.55
N GLU A 594 23.38 -21.40 1.64
CA GLU A 594 24.77 -21.07 2.00
C GLU A 594 25.75 -21.51 0.91
N THR A 595 25.63 -22.76 0.45
CA THR A 595 26.46 -23.30 -0.64
C THR A 595 26.29 -22.51 -1.94
N SER A 596 25.05 -22.16 -2.29
CA SER A 596 24.75 -21.37 -3.49
C SER A 596 25.33 -19.96 -3.39
N THR A 597 25.23 -19.32 -2.23
CA THR A 597 25.79 -17.99 -1.97
C THR A 597 27.30 -18.00 -2.08
N ILE A 598 27.97 -18.96 -1.43
CA ILE A 598 29.43 -19.12 -1.54
C ILE A 598 29.85 -19.32 -3.01
N CYS A 599 29.19 -20.22 -3.74
CA CYS A 599 29.48 -20.42 -5.17
C CYS A 599 29.32 -19.13 -5.98
N SER A 600 28.28 -18.34 -5.72
CA SER A 600 28.06 -17.07 -6.41
C SER A 600 29.13 -16.04 -6.10
N ILE A 601 29.65 -16.00 -4.87
CA ILE A 601 30.70 -15.06 -4.46
C ILE A 601 32.03 -15.44 -5.11
N LEU A 602 32.43 -16.72 -4.98
CA LEU A 602 33.70 -17.23 -5.54
C LEU A 602 33.72 -17.23 -7.08
N ALA A 603 32.55 -17.20 -7.73
CA ALA A 603 32.47 -17.02 -9.17
C ALA A 603 32.69 -15.56 -9.63
N GLU A 604 32.45 -14.59 -8.74
CA GLU A 604 32.55 -13.15 -9.04
C GLU A 604 33.83 -12.50 -8.51
N ALA A 605 34.56 -13.16 -7.59
CA ALA A 605 35.76 -12.62 -6.95
C ALA A 605 36.75 -13.71 -6.52
N ASP A 606 38.04 -13.42 -6.66
CA ASP A 606 39.19 -14.28 -6.36
C ASP A 606 40.23 -13.60 -5.45
N THR A 607 39.96 -12.38 -4.96
CA THR A 607 40.78 -11.68 -3.95
C THR A 607 39.94 -11.25 -2.75
N ASP A 608 40.58 -11.04 -1.59
CA ASP A 608 39.91 -10.68 -0.34
C ASP A 608 39.12 -9.36 -0.42
N GLU A 609 39.70 -8.33 -1.07
CA GLU A 609 39.04 -7.05 -1.29
C GLU A 609 37.82 -7.22 -2.20
N ALA A 610 37.98 -7.97 -3.31
CA ALA A 610 36.90 -8.23 -4.26
C ALA A 610 35.77 -9.04 -3.62
N ILE A 611 36.09 -10.04 -2.79
CA ILE A 611 35.11 -10.85 -2.03
C ILE A 611 34.30 -9.95 -1.10
N THR A 612 34.95 -9.05 -0.37
CA THR A 612 34.28 -8.11 0.53
C THR A 612 33.32 -7.18 -0.22
N VAL A 613 33.73 -6.69 -1.39
CA VAL A 613 32.88 -5.87 -2.27
C VAL A 613 31.67 -6.68 -2.79
N VAL A 614 31.87 -7.92 -3.24
CA VAL A 614 30.79 -8.79 -3.73
C VAL A 614 29.79 -9.13 -2.62
N ILE A 615 30.26 -9.43 -1.40
CA ILE A 615 29.39 -9.64 -0.23
C ILE A 615 28.52 -8.40 0.02
N ASN A 616 29.12 -7.21 0.04
CA ASN A 616 28.39 -5.96 0.23
C ASN A 616 27.38 -5.69 -0.90
N LYS A 617 27.76 -5.94 -2.15
CA LYS A 617 26.87 -5.86 -3.32
C LYS A 617 25.66 -6.79 -3.16
N GLN A 618 25.88 -8.04 -2.75
CA GLN A 618 24.78 -8.99 -2.52
C GLN A 618 23.87 -8.56 -1.37
N ARG A 619 24.42 -8.05 -0.26
CA ARG A 619 23.64 -7.48 0.86
C ARG A 619 22.73 -6.34 0.42
N VAL A 620 23.27 -5.37 -0.31
CA VAL A 620 22.50 -4.22 -0.82
C VAL A 620 21.39 -4.69 -1.77
N ASN A 621 21.70 -5.64 -2.66
CA ASN A 621 20.70 -6.23 -3.55
C ASN A 621 19.59 -6.97 -2.79
N MET A 622 19.92 -7.69 -1.71
CA MET A 622 18.93 -8.36 -0.87
C MET A 622 18.03 -7.37 -0.13
N ALA A 623 18.59 -6.30 0.43
CA ALA A 623 17.80 -5.24 1.07
C ALA A 623 16.78 -4.61 0.10
N LEU A 624 17.19 -4.36 -1.15
CA LEU A 624 16.28 -3.89 -2.21
C LEU A 624 15.20 -4.92 -2.56
N LYS A 625 15.54 -6.21 -2.63
CA LYS A 625 14.56 -7.27 -2.86
C LYS A 625 13.56 -7.35 -1.70
N PHE A 626 13.99 -7.23 -0.43
CA PHE A 626 13.06 -7.23 0.71
C PHE A 626 12.11 -6.04 0.66
N CYS A 627 12.64 -4.84 0.41
CA CYS A 627 11.83 -3.64 0.18
C CYS A 627 10.74 -3.88 -0.88
N LYS A 628 11.09 -4.51 -2.01
CA LYS A 628 10.10 -4.89 -3.03
C LYS A 628 9.04 -5.86 -2.52
N HIS A 629 9.47 -6.96 -1.90
CA HIS A 629 8.56 -8.05 -1.57
C HIS A 629 7.63 -7.64 -0.44
N ASP A 630 8.14 -6.90 0.54
CA ASP A 630 7.33 -6.35 1.62
C ASP A 630 6.27 -5.38 1.09
N ALA A 631 6.63 -4.48 0.17
CA ALA A 631 5.68 -3.62 -0.53
C ALA A 631 4.55 -4.42 -1.21
N LEU A 632 4.91 -5.48 -1.94
CA LEU A 632 3.93 -6.32 -2.64
C LEU A 632 3.04 -7.13 -1.69
N ILE A 633 3.60 -7.65 -0.59
CA ILE A 633 2.86 -8.40 0.43
C ILE A 633 1.86 -7.48 1.10
N LEU A 634 2.30 -6.31 1.59
CA LEU A 634 1.42 -5.34 2.24
C LEU A 634 0.33 -4.81 1.31
N ALA A 635 0.66 -4.48 0.06
CA ALA A 635 -0.32 -4.04 -0.92
C ALA A 635 -1.37 -5.13 -1.21
N THR A 636 -0.94 -6.40 -1.35
CA THR A 636 -1.86 -7.53 -1.55
C THR A 636 -2.74 -7.75 -0.32
N ASN A 637 -2.17 -7.65 0.90
CA ASN A 637 -2.90 -7.78 2.16
C ASN A 637 -3.96 -6.67 2.32
N ALA A 638 -3.60 -5.42 2.00
CA ALA A 638 -4.54 -4.30 2.01
C ALA A 638 -5.67 -4.49 0.98
N ALA A 639 -5.34 -4.99 -0.22
CA ALA A 639 -6.33 -5.30 -1.25
C ALA A 639 -7.28 -6.43 -0.81
N MET A 640 -6.76 -7.48 -0.15
CA MET A 640 -7.56 -8.55 0.44
C MET A 640 -8.54 -8.00 1.48
N ARG A 641 -8.07 -7.22 2.45
CA ARG A 641 -8.93 -6.58 3.46
C ARG A 641 -10.03 -5.72 2.82
N ASN A 642 -9.71 -5.01 1.74
CA ASN A 642 -10.70 -4.25 0.99
C ASN A 642 -11.76 -5.16 0.34
N THR A 643 -11.35 -6.30 -0.23
CA THR A 643 -12.28 -7.30 -0.77
C THR A 643 -13.17 -7.90 0.32
N GLU A 644 -12.61 -8.21 1.49
CA GLU A 644 -13.36 -8.71 2.66
C GLU A 644 -14.42 -7.71 3.12
N GLN A 645 -14.08 -6.42 3.21
CA GLN A 645 -15.04 -5.36 3.54
C GLN A 645 -16.16 -5.25 2.50
N LYS A 646 -15.83 -5.28 1.21
CA LYS A 646 -16.84 -5.25 0.12
C LYS A 646 -17.73 -6.48 0.14
N LEU A 647 -17.17 -7.65 0.48
CA LEU A 647 -17.91 -8.89 0.67
C LEU A 647 -18.92 -8.75 1.81
N GLY A 648 -18.51 -8.16 2.94
CA GLY A 648 -19.40 -7.82 4.06
C GLY A 648 -20.57 -6.91 3.66
N ILE A 649 -20.34 -5.93 2.77
CA ILE A 649 -21.39 -5.03 2.27
C ILE A 649 -22.43 -5.77 1.42
N VAL A 650 -21.99 -6.62 0.48
CA VAL A 650 -22.92 -7.34 -0.42
C VAL A 650 -23.61 -8.51 0.27
N SER A 651 -22.99 -9.08 1.31
CA SER A 651 -23.56 -10.16 2.11
C SER A 651 -24.55 -9.67 3.17
N ALA A 652 -24.65 -8.36 3.44
CA ALA A 652 -25.51 -7.81 4.48
C ALA A 652 -26.97 -7.68 4.03
N PHE A 653 -27.87 -8.19 4.87
CA PHE A 653 -29.33 -8.11 4.71
C PHE A 653 -29.97 -7.59 5.99
N ASP A 654 -31.10 -6.90 5.83
CA ASP A 654 -31.89 -6.39 6.95
C ASP A 654 -33.37 -6.65 6.69
N TYR A 655 -33.96 -7.57 7.45
CA TYR A 655 -35.39 -7.84 7.37
C TYR A 655 -36.24 -6.62 7.75
N GLY A 656 -35.69 -5.67 8.52
CA GLY A 656 -36.34 -4.43 8.89
C GLY A 656 -36.85 -3.65 7.67
N SER A 657 -36.09 -3.68 6.57
CA SER A 657 -36.47 -3.03 5.30
C SER A 657 -37.79 -3.55 4.71
N ILE A 658 -38.11 -4.83 4.91
CA ILE A 658 -39.36 -5.44 4.47
C ILE A 658 -40.42 -5.39 5.57
N LEU A 659 -40.03 -5.62 6.82
CA LEU A 659 -40.95 -5.58 7.96
C LEU A 659 -41.63 -4.23 8.12
N VAL A 660 -40.92 -3.12 7.93
CA VAL A 660 -41.52 -1.77 7.96
C VAL A 660 -42.69 -1.66 6.98
N ILE A 661 -42.57 -2.26 5.80
CA ILE A 661 -43.58 -2.20 4.75
C ILE A 661 -44.81 -3.03 5.15
N LEU A 662 -44.58 -4.22 5.71
CA LEU A 662 -45.66 -5.09 6.20
C LEU A 662 -46.40 -4.45 7.38
N LEU A 663 -45.65 -3.94 8.36
CA LEU A 663 -46.19 -3.28 9.54
C LEU A 663 -46.93 -2.00 9.16
N LYS A 664 -46.39 -1.19 8.23
CA LYS A 664 -47.06 0.00 7.71
C LYS A 664 -48.39 -0.34 7.04
N SER A 665 -48.45 -1.37 6.19
CA SER A 665 -49.70 -1.82 5.55
C SER A 665 -50.75 -2.26 6.57
N PHE A 666 -50.33 -2.98 7.60
CA PHE A 666 -51.22 -3.34 8.70
C PHE A 666 -51.76 -2.12 9.45
N LEU A 667 -50.88 -1.17 9.82
CA LEU A 667 -51.28 0.06 10.50
C LEU A 667 -52.21 0.94 9.66
N GLN A 668 -51.99 1.00 8.34
CA GLN A 668 -52.89 1.71 7.42
C GLN A 668 -54.30 1.10 7.42
N ALA A 669 -54.42 -0.23 7.36
CA ALA A 669 -55.72 -0.90 7.43
C ALA A 669 -56.40 -0.69 8.80
N ARG A 670 -55.62 -0.80 9.89
CA ARG A 670 -56.11 -0.62 11.26
C ARG A 670 -56.63 0.79 11.51
N ILE A 671 -55.93 1.82 11.06
CA ILE A 671 -56.36 3.21 11.30
C ILE A 671 -57.60 3.56 10.48
N LEU A 672 -57.73 3.03 9.26
CA LEU A 672 -58.92 3.23 8.44
C LEU A 672 -60.17 2.63 9.08
N GLU A 673 -60.07 1.39 9.57
CA GLU A 673 -61.16 0.74 10.28
C GLU A 673 -61.57 1.51 11.54
N GLN A 674 -60.60 2.04 12.29
CA GLN A 674 -60.87 2.88 13.46
C GLN A 674 -61.53 4.22 13.10
N VAL A 675 -61.07 4.90 12.03
CA VAL A 675 -61.65 6.16 11.54
C VAL A 675 -63.07 5.95 11.02
N ASP A 676 -63.34 4.85 10.32
CA ASP A 676 -64.67 4.53 9.81
C ASP A 676 -65.64 4.16 10.94
N THR A 677 -65.15 3.46 11.98
CA THR A 677 -65.94 3.13 13.18
C THR A 677 -66.29 4.39 13.98
N ASP A 678 -65.31 5.28 14.20
CA ASP A 678 -65.52 6.57 14.90
C ASP A 678 -66.49 7.48 14.14
N ALA A 679 -66.42 7.52 12.81
CA ALA A 679 -67.37 8.23 11.96
C ALA A 679 -68.80 7.64 12.04
N ALA A 680 -68.94 6.32 12.15
CA ALA A 680 -70.23 5.66 12.32
C ALA A 680 -70.84 5.93 13.71
N GLU A 681 -70.02 5.92 14.77
CA GLU A 681 -70.46 6.21 16.14
C GLU A 681 -70.85 7.68 16.33
N SER A 682 -70.12 8.61 15.72
CA SER A 682 -70.40 10.06 15.78
C SER A 682 -71.58 10.51 14.90
N SER A 683 -72.01 9.69 13.93
CA SER A 683 -73.17 9.96 13.07
C SER A 683 -74.47 9.31 13.56
N CYS A 684 -74.44 8.46 14.60
CA CYS A 684 -75.63 7.96 15.29
C CYS A 684 -76.15 9.01 16.30
N PRO A 685 -77.36 9.59 16.13
CA PRO A 685 -77.92 10.48 17.13
C PRO A 685 -78.25 9.67 18.38
N ASN A 686 -77.76 10.11 19.54
CA ASN A 686 -78.24 9.65 20.86
C ASN A 686 -79.76 9.86 20.93
N VAL A 687 -80.55 8.81 20.72
CA VAL A 687 -81.98 8.81 21.02
C VAL A 687 -82.09 8.80 22.54
N ASN A 688 -82.21 9.99 23.10
CA ASN A 688 -82.53 10.23 24.49
C ASN A 688 -83.97 9.71 24.74
N THR A 689 -84.12 8.45 25.13
CA THR A 689 -85.39 7.90 25.64
C THR A 689 -85.60 8.36 27.08
N GLY A 690 -85.99 9.63 27.23
CA GLY A 690 -86.63 10.13 28.45
C GLY A 690 -88.04 9.57 28.58
N GLY A 691 -88.16 8.29 28.92
CA GLY A 691 -89.44 7.64 29.24
C GLY A 691 -89.79 7.86 30.70
N ASN A 692 -90.60 8.89 30.99
CA ASN A 692 -91.33 8.98 32.26
C ASN A 692 -92.37 7.86 32.31
N ALA A 693 -92.14 6.88 33.19
CA ALA A 693 -93.15 5.91 33.60
C ALA A 693 -94.12 6.55 34.60
N PRO A 694 -95.44 6.29 34.53
CA PRO A 694 -96.34 6.56 35.63
C PRO A 694 -96.34 5.37 36.61
N ASN A 695 -96.15 5.64 37.90
CA ASN A 695 -96.34 4.68 38.98
C ASN A 695 -97.83 4.62 39.41
N PRO A 696 -98.32 3.47 39.92
CA PRO A 696 -99.54 3.41 40.72
C PRO A 696 -99.39 4.05 42.10
#